data_AF-A0A1Q5WT15-F1
#
_entry.id   AF-A0A1Q5WT15-F1
#
_cell.length_a   1.000
_cell.length_b   1.000
_cell.length_c   1.000
_cell.angle_alpha   90.00
_cell.angle_beta   90.00
_cell.angle_gamma   90.00
#
_symmetry.space_group_name_H-M   'P 1'
#
loop_
_entity.id
_entity.type
_entity.pdbx_description
1 polymer ?
#
loop_
_entity_poly.entity_id
_entity_poly.type
_entity_poly.pdbx_seq_one_letter_code
_entity_poly.pdbx_strand_id
1 'polypeptide(L)'
;MNFARWKKTGVTLLAGALIAAGLLLPAADSHADPNATIRVALYADIGSKYKSTVPFVTLSSTMGFSLMSGSAQLLPIPANNKIRISLDGYKVKVMDSPTWQAAAEAAKQLQSSSDKPMLFVASRNGATVYQLYTGPYTSENAAKEGLNRVGKAGLNLPQGQVPALTGSKHLSAGTFASQQEADAVMNTITAAGFDAWKTLVSGTDGSAQVEVWVGEAASDSDLAALRAAVTAALPQLSIGDGATAKPGMMIRTDAGLDWSSESQAFHYQVSGTGAKFMASGNSAGIQLAERSKRIYRGNLELSSLAGSLAVINEVPLEQYLYAVVGGEVSSGWPEEALKAQAVAARSYALTQGTRFDVANVVDTTLSQVYNGIGAEAPVITKAVDATAGEVLMSGGKIVEAVFSSNSGGVTADPSEVWGNGGTTFVSVASAEDAAAVAASKKWYYLLLDSGITGYAREDNIKLTGSKTAAGLDMATASTKDVNIRPLPVIESGASPLGKLNPGENAVILDQFYENGSYSWVKGPYTSADLLKSLSGKVSNSLPSAIASLEVTQRGPSGRVTQVKANGEILQVKYPDLFRSALGGLPSTLFDIVPAGSYTVLGADGSKGIVSSTQSTDILSASGKVTVNGSGTVVMGADTSSRAVTNSPGFYFIGWGNGHGLGMSQWGIKGMADKGYDYTKILQHYFNNVTIVKE
;
A
#
# COMPACT_ATOMS: atom_id res chain seq x y z
N MET A 1 10.31 16.53 -45.44
CA MET A 1 10.54 17.78 -46.18
C MET A 1 11.62 18.58 -45.45
N ASN A 2 12.75 18.81 -46.12
CA ASN A 2 13.82 19.72 -45.69
C ASN A 2 13.40 21.18 -45.89
N PHE A 3 13.77 22.07 -44.95
CA PHE A 3 14.21 23.48 -45.08
C PHE A 3 14.16 24.09 -43.64
N ALA A 4 15.26 24.18 -42.90
CA ALA A 4 16.32 25.20 -42.94
C ALA A 4 15.95 26.56 -42.31
N ARG A 5 16.64 26.90 -41.21
CA ARG A 5 17.54 28.08 -41.02
C ARG A 5 17.34 28.87 -39.71
N TRP A 6 18.44 28.88 -38.95
CA TRP A 6 18.83 29.90 -37.97
C TRP A 6 18.77 31.33 -38.53
N LYS A 7 18.43 32.29 -37.65
CA LYS A 7 19.09 33.59 -37.55
C LYS A 7 19.17 34.05 -36.08
N LYS A 8 20.39 34.35 -35.62
CA LYS A 8 20.71 35.22 -34.49
C LYS A 8 20.76 36.67 -34.98
N THR A 9 20.27 37.60 -34.17
CA THR A 9 20.66 39.03 -33.99
C THR A 9 19.55 39.64 -33.13
N GLY A 10 19.76 40.45 -32.09
CA GLY A 10 20.97 41.00 -31.51
C GLY A 10 20.60 41.78 -30.24
N VAL A 11 21.58 41.81 -29.35
CA VAL A 11 21.92 42.81 -28.31
C VAL A 11 21.10 44.11 -28.30
N THR A 12 20.42 44.37 -27.18
CA THR A 12 20.19 45.72 -26.64
C THR A 12 20.54 45.74 -25.15
N LEU A 13 21.60 46.49 -24.84
CA LEU A 13 21.98 46.92 -23.50
C LEU A 13 20.91 47.83 -22.91
N LEU A 14 20.51 47.56 -21.66
CA LEU A 14 20.00 48.58 -20.76
C LEU A 14 20.59 48.32 -19.38
N ALA A 15 21.60 49.14 -19.07
CA ALA A 15 22.20 49.24 -17.76
C ALA A 15 21.19 49.86 -16.79
N GLY A 16 20.90 49.13 -15.71
CA GLY A 16 20.17 49.63 -14.55
C GLY A 16 20.86 49.11 -13.31
N ALA A 17 21.84 49.87 -12.81
CA ALA A 17 22.48 49.63 -11.54
C ALA A 17 21.48 49.86 -10.40
N LEU A 18 21.29 48.87 -9.54
CA LEU A 18 20.69 49.07 -8.22
C LEU A 18 21.19 48.00 -7.23
N ILE A 19 22.19 48.44 -6.47
CA ILE A 19 22.44 48.20 -5.05
C ILE A 19 22.58 46.74 -4.60
N ALA A 20 23.84 46.39 -4.33
CA ALA A 20 24.24 45.25 -3.52
C ALA A 20 23.71 45.38 -2.08
N ALA A 21 22.91 44.41 -1.66
CA ALA A 21 22.76 44.03 -0.26
C ALA A 21 23.15 42.54 -0.17
N GLY A 22 24.33 42.28 0.38
CA GLY A 22 24.82 40.94 0.62
C GLY A 22 23.94 40.22 1.64
N LEU A 23 23.34 39.11 1.21
CA LEU A 23 22.86 38.05 2.09
C LEU A 23 23.68 36.81 1.74
N LEU A 24 24.77 36.65 2.50
CA LEU A 24 25.45 35.37 2.67
C LEU A 24 24.42 34.39 3.26
N LEU A 25 23.78 33.61 2.41
CA LEU A 25 23.15 32.37 2.83
C LEU A 25 24.27 31.34 2.97
N PRO A 26 24.46 30.70 4.13
CA PRO A 26 25.43 29.62 4.23
C PRO A 26 24.95 28.49 3.33
N ALA A 27 25.81 28.05 2.41
CA ALA A 27 25.68 26.73 1.82
C ALA A 27 25.73 25.74 2.99
N ALA A 28 24.60 25.11 3.28
CA ALA A 28 24.59 23.94 4.14
C ALA A 28 25.24 22.81 3.33
N ASP A 29 26.54 22.61 3.53
CA ASP A 29 27.19 21.34 3.25
C ASP A 29 26.53 20.30 4.17
N SER A 30 25.49 19.65 3.69
CA SER A 30 24.88 18.51 4.37
C SER A 30 25.74 17.29 4.08
N HIS A 31 26.77 17.06 4.89
CA HIS A 31 27.27 15.69 5.05
C HIS A 31 26.11 14.86 5.65
N ALA A 32 25.79 13.68 5.10
CA ALA A 32 24.78 12.85 5.75
C ALA A 32 25.30 12.42 7.11
N ASP A 33 24.44 12.61 8.11
CA ASP A 33 24.64 12.03 9.42
C ASP A 33 24.59 10.51 9.27
N PRO A 34 25.66 9.74 9.58
CA PRO A 34 25.60 8.28 9.60
C PRO A 34 24.58 7.73 10.63
N ASN A 35 24.00 8.61 11.47
CA ASN A 35 22.87 8.31 12.36
C ASN A 35 21.52 8.81 11.83
N ALA A 36 21.41 9.21 10.57
CA ALA A 36 20.14 9.65 9.99
C ALA A 36 19.08 8.57 10.19
N THR A 37 18.07 8.89 11.01
CA THR A 37 16.92 8.02 11.21
C THR A 37 15.87 8.30 10.15
N ILE A 38 15.16 7.25 9.76
CA ILE A 38 13.97 7.33 8.95
C ILE A 38 12.75 6.96 9.79
N ARG A 39 11.68 7.70 9.57
CA ARG A 39 10.39 7.53 10.25
C ARG A 39 9.39 6.94 9.28
N VAL A 40 8.90 5.75 9.60
CA VAL A 40 7.95 4.97 8.80
C VAL A 40 6.59 4.92 9.50
N ALA A 41 5.54 5.45 8.88
CA ALA A 41 4.20 5.34 9.43
C ALA A 41 3.64 3.92 9.21
N LEU A 42 3.40 3.18 10.30
CA LEU A 42 2.80 1.84 10.28
C LEU A 42 1.28 1.90 10.46
N TYR A 43 0.83 2.79 11.35
CA TYR A 43 -0.56 3.21 11.51
C TYR A 43 -0.60 4.72 11.69
N ALA A 44 -1.42 5.40 10.89
CA ALA A 44 -1.65 6.85 10.98
C ALA A 44 -2.89 7.23 10.15
N ASP A 45 -3.61 8.26 10.58
CA ASP A 45 -4.60 8.97 9.77
C ASP A 45 -4.03 10.32 9.34
N ILE A 46 -3.59 10.40 8.08
CA ILE A 46 -3.00 11.58 7.43
C ILE A 46 -3.93 12.02 6.28
N GLY A 47 -5.24 11.78 6.44
CA GLY A 47 -6.26 12.13 5.47
C GLY A 47 -6.06 11.41 4.12
N SER A 48 -6.00 12.16 3.04
CA SER A 48 -5.88 11.61 1.68
C SER A 48 -4.47 11.10 1.35
N LYS A 49 -3.45 11.46 2.13
CA LYS A 49 -2.07 11.04 1.88
C LYS A 49 -1.84 9.59 2.28
N TYR A 50 -2.34 9.19 3.46
CA TYR A 50 -2.27 7.83 3.98
C TYR A 50 -3.28 7.66 5.11
N LYS A 51 -4.00 6.54 5.12
CA LYS A 51 -4.96 6.22 6.18
C LYS A 51 -4.95 4.72 6.47
N SER A 52 -4.33 4.37 7.59
CA SER A 52 -4.38 3.03 8.18
C SER A 52 -4.52 3.20 9.69
N THR A 53 -5.67 2.85 10.25
CA THR A 53 -5.98 3.09 11.66
C THR A 53 -6.20 1.78 12.41
N VAL A 54 -5.97 1.82 13.71
CA VAL A 54 -6.14 0.70 14.62
C VAL A 54 -6.56 1.24 16.00
N PRO A 55 -7.50 0.61 16.71
CA PRO A 55 -7.95 1.09 18.03
C PRO A 55 -6.88 0.93 19.12
N PHE A 56 -6.08 -0.12 19.00
CA PHE A 56 -4.99 -0.43 19.91
C PHE A 56 -3.95 -1.31 19.21
N VAL A 57 -2.73 -1.36 19.74
CA VAL A 57 -1.69 -2.27 19.29
C VAL A 57 -1.14 -3.11 20.43
N THR A 58 -0.69 -4.31 20.12
CA THR A 58 -0.05 -5.24 21.04
C THR A 58 1.43 -5.34 20.70
N LEU A 59 2.28 -4.97 21.66
CA LEU A 59 3.73 -4.97 21.55
C LEU A 59 4.34 -6.10 22.39
N SER A 60 5.37 -6.75 21.86
CA SER A 60 6.20 -7.70 22.61
C SER A 60 7.58 -7.81 21.97
N SER A 61 8.57 -8.30 22.71
CA SER A 61 9.91 -8.59 22.20
C SER A 61 10.49 -9.79 22.95
N THR A 62 11.38 -10.55 22.30
CA THR A 62 12.08 -11.66 22.96
C THR A 62 13.14 -11.19 23.95
N MET A 63 13.50 -9.91 23.90
CA MET A 63 14.33 -9.20 24.88
C MET A 63 13.51 -8.12 25.58
N GLY A 64 13.96 -7.66 26.74
CA GLY A 64 13.34 -6.52 27.41
C GLY A 64 13.44 -5.25 26.56
N PHE A 65 12.45 -4.36 26.70
CA PHE A 65 12.44 -3.03 26.08
C PHE A 65 11.89 -2.01 27.08
N SER A 66 11.84 -0.72 26.74
CA SER A 66 11.34 0.31 27.68
C SER A 66 10.38 1.27 27.02
N LEU A 67 9.37 1.71 27.79
CA LEU A 67 8.53 2.85 27.44
C LEU A 67 9.22 4.12 27.92
N MET A 68 9.36 5.09 27.01
CA MET A 68 10.09 6.34 27.22
C MET A 68 9.21 7.55 26.92
N SER A 69 9.50 8.68 27.55
CA SER A 69 8.98 10.01 27.19
C SER A 69 10.15 10.99 27.07
N GLY A 70 10.51 11.37 25.85
CA GLY A 70 11.79 12.04 25.61
C GLY A 70 12.95 11.15 26.08
N SER A 71 13.83 11.70 26.93
CA SER A 71 14.92 10.95 27.57
C SER A 71 14.50 10.18 28.84
N ALA A 72 13.30 10.42 29.36
CA ALA A 72 12.83 9.79 30.59
C ALA A 72 12.41 8.34 30.33
N GLN A 73 13.01 7.39 31.05
CA GLN A 73 12.56 6.00 31.06
C GLN A 73 11.37 5.86 32.02
N LEU A 74 10.17 5.68 31.47
CA LEU A 74 8.95 5.56 32.27
C LEU A 74 8.80 4.17 32.88
N LEU A 75 9.02 3.12 32.06
CA LEU A 75 8.78 1.76 32.50
C LEU A 75 9.59 0.74 31.67
N PRO A 76 10.38 -0.14 32.31
CA PRO A 76 10.94 -1.30 31.65
C PRO A 76 9.86 -2.38 31.44
N ILE A 77 9.86 -2.99 30.26
CA ILE A 77 9.02 -4.12 29.88
C ILE A 77 9.90 -5.37 29.79
N PRO A 78 9.65 -6.41 30.61
CA PRO A 78 10.43 -7.64 30.57
C PRO A 78 10.33 -8.38 29.22
N ALA A 79 11.33 -9.21 28.95
CA ALA A 79 11.36 -10.09 27.79
C ALA A 79 10.11 -11.00 27.73
N ASN A 80 9.56 -11.18 26.53
CA ASN A 80 8.38 -11.98 26.20
C ASN A 80 7.05 -11.50 26.82
N ASN A 81 7.05 -10.38 27.56
CA ASN A 81 5.80 -9.79 28.02
C ASN A 81 5.07 -9.09 26.88
N LYS A 82 3.75 -9.27 26.85
CA LYS A 82 2.86 -8.56 25.93
C LYS A 82 2.26 -7.36 26.65
N ILE A 83 2.25 -6.22 25.96
CA ILE A 83 1.55 -5.02 26.41
C ILE A 83 0.63 -4.52 25.32
N ARG A 84 -0.49 -3.91 25.69
CA ARG A 84 -1.38 -3.20 24.78
C ARG A 84 -1.20 -1.69 24.89
N ILE A 85 -1.36 -0.99 23.78
CA ILE A 85 -1.32 0.46 23.70
C ILE A 85 -2.58 0.94 22.99
N SER A 86 -3.31 1.90 23.56
CA SER A 86 -4.41 2.61 22.90
C SER A 86 -4.32 4.10 23.16
N LEU A 87 -5.23 4.88 22.57
CA LEU A 87 -5.47 6.24 23.02
C LEU A 87 -6.42 6.27 24.22
N ASP A 88 -6.10 7.15 25.15
CA ASP A 88 -7.04 7.65 26.12
C ASP A 88 -7.87 8.76 25.45
N GLY A 89 -8.96 8.36 24.78
CA GLY A 89 -9.80 9.23 23.97
C GLY A 89 -11.29 9.00 24.25
N TYR A 90 -12.13 9.53 23.36
CA TYR A 90 -13.57 9.32 23.46
C TYR A 90 -13.92 7.83 23.32
N LYS A 91 -14.67 7.28 24.28
CA LYS A 91 -15.10 5.88 24.33
C LYS A 91 -16.56 5.83 24.74
N VAL A 92 -17.21 4.68 24.54
CA VAL A 92 -18.49 4.38 25.17
C VAL A 92 -18.26 3.32 26.22
N LYS A 93 -18.55 3.64 27.48
CA LYS A 93 -18.62 2.64 28.55
C LYS A 93 -19.93 1.89 28.39
N VAL A 94 -19.85 0.61 28.09
CA VAL A 94 -21.01 -0.24 27.77
C VAL A 94 -21.62 -0.80 29.05
N MET A 95 -20.79 -1.41 29.89
CA MET A 95 -21.21 -2.04 31.16
C MET A 95 -20.02 -2.28 32.08
N ASP A 96 -20.32 -2.34 33.38
CA ASP A 96 -19.51 -2.93 34.42
C ASP A 96 -20.07 -4.31 34.76
N SER A 97 -19.28 -5.36 34.60
CA SER A 97 -19.68 -6.74 34.90
C SER A 97 -18.95 -7.30 36.12
N PRO A 98 -19.63 -8.05 37.01
CA PRO A 98 -18.95 -8.79 38.07
C PRO A 98 -18.21 -10.04 37.55
N THR A 99 -18.51 -10.50 36.34
CA THR A 99 -17.89 -11.68 35.73
C THR A 99 -17.32 -11.39 34.36
N TRP A 100 -16.19 -12.02 34.03
CA TRP A 100 -15.56 -11.89 32.73
C TRP A 100 -16.47 -12.42 31.62
N GLN A 101 -17.15 -13.54 31.86
CA GLN A 101 -17.99 -14.24 30.87
C GLN A 101 -19.10 -13.34 30.32
N ALA A 102 -19.85 -12.66 31.20
CA ALA A 102 -20.93 -11.79 30.77
C ALA A 102 -20.42 -10.58 29.95
N ALA A 103 -19.27 -10.02 30.32
CA ALA A 103 -18.66 -8.94 29.55
C ALA A 103 -18.11 -9.44 28.20
N ALA A 104 -17.50 -10.63 28.16
CA ALA A 104 -17.00 -11.24 26.93
C ALA A 104 -18.12 -11.59 25.95
N GLU A 105 -19.28 -12.06 26.44
CA GLU A 105 -20.47 -12.29 25.61
C GLU A 105 -21.00 -11.00 24.97
N ALA A 106 -21.13 -9.93 25.77
CA ALA A 106 -21.52 -8.62 25.24
C ALA A 106 -20.50 -8.08 24.24
N ALA A 107 -19.20 -8.24 24.51
CA ALA A 107 -18.14 -7.85 23.60
C ALA A 107 -18.22 -8.60 22.26
N LYS A 108 -18.45 -9.92 22.26
CA LYS A 108 -18.61 -10.73 21.04
C LYS A 108 -19.75 -10.24 20.15
N GLN A 109 -20.85 -9.76 20.74
CA GLN A 109 -21.95 -9.17 19.96
C GLN A 109 -21.52 -7.86 19.27
N LEU A 110 -20.70 -7.06 19.95
CA LEU A 110 -20.17 -5.79 19.44
C LEU A 110 -19.00 -5.96 18.45
N GLN A 111 -18.34 -7.12 18.39
CA GLN A 111 -17.21 -7.35 17.47
C GLN A 111 -17.59 -7.20 15.99
N SER A 112 -18.85 -7.50 15.66
CA SER A 112 -19.37 -7.39 14.30
C SER A 112 -19.52 -5.93 13.84
N SER A 113 -19.47 -4.97 14.78
CA SER A 113 -19.59 -3.55 14.46
C SER A 113 -18.23 -2.88 14.22
N SER A 114 -18.28 -1.64 13.76
CA SER A 114 -17.12 -0.77 13.64
C SER A 114 -16.58 -0.26 14.99
N ASP A 115 -17.24 -0.59 16.11
CA ASP A 115 -17.02 0.03 17.41
C ASP A 115 -15.89 -0.61 18.24
N LYS A 116 -15.35 -1.76 17.83
CA LYS A 116 -14.14 -2.43 18.38
C LYS A 116 -14.10 -2.47 19.93
N PRO A 117 -14.60 -3.55 20.57
CA PRO A 117 -14.67 -3.61 22.02
C PRO A 117 -13.31 -3.74 22.71
N MET A 118 -13.19 -3.15 23.91
CA MET A 118 -12.07 -3.30 24.83
C MET A 118 -12.62 -3.68 26.21
N LEU A 119 -11.96 -4.62 26.90
CA LEU A 119 -12.38 -5.08 28.22
C LEU A 119 -11.27 -4.81 29.23
N PHE A 120 -11.57 -4.03 30.26
CA PHE A 120 -10.61 -3.70 31.31
C PHE A 120 -10.99 -4.32 32.64
N VAL A 121 -9.99 -4.67 33.44
CA VAL A 121 -10.15 -5.04 34.83
C VAL A 121 -10.02 -3.79 35.70
N ALA A 122 -10.96 -3.63 36.62
CA ALA A 122 -10.96 -2.61 37.66
C ALA A 122 -11.30 -3.24 39.02
N SER A 123 -11.11 -2.47 40.08
CA SER A 123 -11.54 -2.83 41.44
C SER A 123 -12.56 -1.81 41.91
N ARG A 124 -13.67 -2.28 42.49
CA ARG A 124 -14.67 -1.44 43.15
C ARG A 124 -14.98 -2.05 44.51
N ASN A 125 -14.72 -1.30 45.58
CA ASN A 125 -14.86 -1.77 46.97
C ASN A 125 -14.14 -3.10 47.25
N GLY A 126 -12.97 -3.31 46.62
CA GLY A 126 -12.18 -4.54 46.76
C GLY A 126 -12.68 -5.73 45.92
N ALA A 127 -13.79 -5.59 45.18
CA ALA A 127 -14.27 -6.60 44.24
C ALA A 127 -13.77 -6.30 42.82
N THR A 128 -13.36 -7.35 42.10
CA THR A 128 -13.00 -7.26 40.69
C THR A 128 -14.24 -6.94 39.85
N VAL A 129 -14.10 -5.97 38.94
CA VAL A 129 -15.13 -5.56 37.98
C VAL A 129 -14.51 -5.52 36.59
N TYR A 130 -15.24 -6.04 35.61
CA TYR A 130 -14.86 -6.03 34.20
C TYR A 130 -15.62 -4.93 33.47
N GLN A 131 -14.90 -3.90 33.05
CA GLN A 131 -15.45 -2.71 32.40
C GLN A 131 -15.34 -2.87 30.88
N LEU A 132 -16.47 -3.03 30.21
CA LEU A 132 -16.55 -3.15 28.76
C LEU A 132 -16.72 -1.77 28.12
N TYR A 133 -15.87 -1.48 27.14
CA TYR A 133 -15.91 -0.25 26.35
C TYR A 133 -15.96 -0.55 24.86
N THR A 134 -16.37 0.45 24.08
CA THR A 134 -16.09 0.54 22.64
C THR A 134 -15.30 1.81 22.31
N GLY A 135 -14.55 1.78 21.21
CA GLY A 135 -13.64 2.85 20.77
C GLY A 135 -12.15 2.44 20.85
N PRO A 136 -11.22 3.41 20.93
CA PRO A 136 -11.44 4.85 20.97
C PRO A 136 -12.04 5.40 19.65
N TYR A 137 -12.85 6.43 19.76
CA TYR A 137 -13.45 7.18 18.65
C TYR A 137 -12.66 8.47 18.39
N THR A 138 -12.62 8.89 17.12
CA THR A 138 -11.83 10.06 16.68
C THR A 138 -12.37 11.41 17.17
N SER A 139 -13.62 11.46 17.63
CA SER A 139 -14.27 12.67 18.13
C SER A 139 -15.45 12.35 19.04
N GLU A 140 -15.90 13.35 19.78
CA GLU A 140 -17.11 13.27 20.61
C GLU A 140 -18.34 12.88 19.78
N ASN A 141 -18.49 13.44 18.58
CA ASN A 141 -19.61 13.13 17.68
C ASN A 141 -19.57 11.67 17.20
N ALA A 142 -18.40 11.17 16.79
CA ALA A 142 -18.23 9.77 16.42
C ALA A 142 -18.56 8.82 17.60
N ALA A 143 -18.23 9.23 18.82
CA ALA A 143 -18.56 8.48 20.02
C ALA A 143 -20.05 8.53 20.36
N LYS A 144 -20.75 9.66 20.14
CA LYS A 144 -22.23 9.75 20.25
C LYS A 144 -22.92 8.83 19.26
N GLU A 145 -22.41 8.73 18.02
CA GLU A 145 -22.91 7.75 17.05
C GLU A 145 -22.63 6.32 17.49
N GLY A 146 -21.44 6.05 18.05
CA GLY A 146 -21.10 4.77 18.67
C GLY A 146 -22.06 4.40 19.79
N LEU A 147 -22.37 5.34 20.68
CA LEU A 147 -23.32 5.16 21.77
C LEU A 147 -24.71 4.77 21.23
N ASN A 148 -25.18 5.44 20.19
CA ASN A 148 -26.44 5.11 19.53
C ASN A 148 -26.44 3.70 18.93
N ARG A 149 -25.30 3.23 18.39
CA ARG A 149 -25.16 1.86 17.87
C ARG A 149 -25.16 0.84 19.00
N VAL A 150 -24.38 1.06 20.06
CA VAL A 150 -24.32 0.21 21.25
C VAL A 150 -25.71 0.05 21.88
N GLY A 151 -26.47 1.15 22.03
CA GLY A 151 -27.83 1.10 22.58
C GLY A 151 -28.82 0.30 21.73
N LYS A 152 -28.54 0.10 20.43
CA LYS A 152 -29.35 -0.70 19.50
C LYS A 152 -28.85 -2.14 19.34
N ALA A 153 -27.73 -2.51 19.96
CA ALA A 153 -27.10 -3.82 19.77
C ALA A 153 -27.82 -4.97 20.49
N GLY A 154 -28.85 -4.69 21.30
CA GLY A 154 -29.65 -5.72 21.98
C GLY A 154 -28.88 -6.44 23.11
N LEU A 155 -27.91 -5.75 23.72
CA LEU A 155 -27.07 -6.32 24.78
C LEU A 155 -27.86 -6.60 26.05
N ASN A 156 -27.52 -7.70 26.73
CA ASN A 156 -28.04 -8.01 28.05
C ASN A 156 -27.22 -7.27 29.13
N LEU A 157 -27.67 -6.07 29.50
CA LEU A 157 -26.97 -5.22 30.47
C LEU A 157 -27.43 -5.49 31.91
N PRO A 158 -26.52 -5.40 32.90
CA PRO A 158 -26.90 -5.44 34.31
C PRO A 158 -27.96 -4.37 34.66
N GLN A 159 -28.87 -4.70 35.58
CA GLN A 159 -29.99 -3.82 35.94
C GLN A 159 -29.51 -2.43 36.36
N GLY A 160 -30.09 -1.39 35.77
CA GLY A 160 -29.79 0.02 36.09
C GLY A 160 -28.55 0.58 35.40
N GLN A 161 -27.80 -0.22 34.64
CA GLN A 161 -26.70 0.29 33.82
C GLN A 161 -27.20 0.73 32.46
N VAL A 162 -26.72 1.89 32.02
CA VAL A 162 -26.97 2.45 30.69
C VAL A 162 -25.62 2.78 30.07
N PRO A 163 -25.37 2.44 28.80
CA PRO A 163 -24.14 2.83 28.13
C PRO A 163 -23.97 4.35 28.16
N ALA A 164 -22.74 4.81 28.40
CA ALA A 164 -22.44 6.22 28.59
C ALA A 164 -21.21 6.65 27.81
N LEU A 165 -21.22 7.91 27.36
CA LEU A 165 -20.07 8.54 26.73
C LEU A 165 -19.00 8.83 27.79
N THR A 166 -17.75 8.55 27.44
CA THR A 166 -16.56 8.81 28.27
C THR A 166 -15.49 9.49 27.41
N GLY A 167 -14.54 10.16 28.03
CA GLY A 167 -13.47 10.87 27.33
C GLY A 167 -12.18 11.00 28.13
N SER A 168 -11.28 11.82 27.59
CA SER A 168 -9.89 11.94 28.06
C SER A 168 -9.67 13.07 29.07
N LYS A 169 -10.74 13.58 29.70
CA LYS A 169 -10.63 14.62 30.72
C LYS A 169 -10.62 13.96 32.10
N HIS A 170 -9.54 14.19 32.82
CA HIS A 170 -9.28 13.59 34.13
C HIS A 170 -8.99 14.66 35.16
N LEU A 171 -9.32 14.37 36.41
CA LEU A 171 -8.81 15.11 37.56
C LEU A 171 -7.51 14.46 38.03
N SER A 172 -6.61 15.22 38.66
CA SER A 172 -5.41 14.70 39.31
C SER A 172 -5.61 14.67 40.82
N ALA A 173 -5.31 13.54 41.44
CA ALA A 173 -5.26 13.35 42.89
C ALA A 173 -3.82 13.46 43.44
N GLY A 174 -2.90 14.02 42.66
CA GLY A 174 -1.52 14.28 43.05
C GLY A 174 -0.49 13.46 42.28
N THR A 175 0.78 13.82 42.53
CA THR A 175 1.98 13.16 42.01
C THR A 175 2.73 12.51 43.17
N PHE A 176 3.22 11.30 42.96
CA PHE A 176 3.79 10.45 44.01
C PHE A 176 5.19 9.96 43.60
N ALA A 177 6.06 9.86 44.59
CA ALA A 177 7.44 9.40 44.38
C ALA A 177 7.53 7.88 44.20
N SER A 178 6.51 7.12 44.63
CA SER A 178 6.48 5.66 44.53
C SER A 178 5.14 5.13 44.01
N GLN A 179 5.16 3.97 43.34
CA GLN A 179 3.93 3.29 42.92
C GLN A 179 3.06 2.89 44.10
N GLN A 180 3.67 2.56 45.25
CA GLN A 180 2.96 2.13 46.45
C GLN A 180 2.12 3.26 47.07
N GLU A 181 2.65 4.48 47.10
CA GLU A 181 1.90 5.67 47.53
C GLU A 181 0.74 5.96 46.59
N ALA A 182 0.98 5.90 45.27
CA ALA A 182 -0.06 6.07 44.27
C ALA A 182 -1.17 5.00 44.40
N ASP A 183 -0.79 3.74 44.67
CA ASP A 183 -1.74 2.64 44.90
C ASP A 183 -2.63 2.90 46.13
N ALA A 184 -2.08 3.43 47.22
CA ALA A 184 -2.87 3.76 48.41
C ALA A 184 -3.95 4.83 48.13
N VAL A 185 -3.59 5.87 47.37
CA VAL A 185 -4.53 6.94 46.98
C VAL A 185 -5.57 6.43 45.98
N MET A 186 -5.14 5.69 44.96
CA MET A 186 -6.04 5.06 43.98
C MET A 186 -7.04 4.11 44.65
N ASN A 187 -6.60 3.28 45.60
CA ASN A 187 -7.47 2.37 46.35
C ASN A 187 -8.49 3.13 47.22
N THR A 188 -8.10 4.26 47.81
CA THR A 188 -9.02 5.13 48.56
C THR A 188 -10.12 5.67 47.65
N ILE A 189 -9.77 6.09 46.43
CA ILE A 189 -10.72 6.67 45.47
C ILE A 189 -11.68 5.61 44.91
N THR A 190 -11.15 4.43 44.55
CA THR A 190 -11.95 3.30 44.04
C THR A 190 -12.86 2.67 45.09
N ALA A 191 -12.46 2.68 46.37
CA ALA A 191 -13.32 2.29 47.49
C ALA A 191 -14.46 3.28 47.78
N ALA A 192 -14.34 4.53 47.31
CA ALA A 192 -15.43 5.51 47.33
C ALA A 192 -16.33 5.43 46.08
N GLY A 193 -16.08 4.47 45.18
CA GLY A 193 -16.90 4.22 44.01
C GLY A 193 -16.51 5.00 42.75
N PHE A 194 -15.41 5.75 42.77
CA PHE A 194 -14.92 6.49 41.60
C PHE A 194 -13.85 5.69 40.86
N ASP A 195 -13.88 5.74 39.52
CA ASP A 195 -12.80 5.16 38.73
C ASP A 195 -11.52 6.02 38.86
N ALA A 196 -10.38 5.38 39.09
CA ALA A 196 -9.08 6.03 39.15
C ALA A 196 -7.97 5.09 38.67
N TRP A 197 -6.91 5.67 38.11
CA TRP A 197 -5.80 4.92 37.53
C TRP A 197 -4.46 5.57 37.85
N LYS A 198 -3.42 4.73 37.95
CA LYS A 198 -2.04 5.20 37.91
C LYS A 198 -1.72 5.68 36.51
N THR A 199 -1.06 6.83 36.42
CA THR A 199 -0.62 7.42 35.15
C THR A 199 0.86 7.75 35.24
N LEU A 200 1.64 7.22 34.30
CA LEU A 200 3.06 7.53 34.17
C LEU A 200 3.20 8.87 33.45
N VAL A 201 3.91 9.81 34.06
CA VAL A 201 4.18 11.14 33.48
C VAL A 201 5.67 11.45 33.57
N SER A 202 6.15 12.31 32.66
CA SER A 202 7.51 12.84 32.74
C SER A 202 7.53 14.08 33.63
N GLY A 203 8.42 14.09 34.63
CA GLY A 203 8.69 15.25 35.47
C GLY A 203 9.39 16.37 34.68
N THR A 204 9.35 17.59 35.21
CA THR A 204 10.04 18.74 34.60
C THR A 204 11.56 18.60 34.59
N ASP A 205 12.11 17.74 35.45
CA ASP A 205 13.51 17.34 35.52
C ASP A 205 13.84 16.13 34.62
N GLY A 206 12.87 15.61 33.87
CA GLY A 206 13.01 14.41 33.04
C GLY A 206 12.98 13.10 33.83
N SER A 207 12.60 13.12 35.10
CA SER A 207 12.37 11.90 35.90
C SER A 207 11.02 11.27 35.58
N ALA A 208 10.90 9.95 35.73
CA ALA A 208 9.60 9.28 35.68
C ALA A 208 8.84 9.50 36.99
N GLN A 209 7.60 9.98 36.90
CA GLN A 209 6.72 10.23 38.02
C GLN A 209 5.41 9.46 37.86
N VAL A 210 4.73 9.17 38.97
CA VAL A 210 3.43 8.49 38.96
C VAL A 210 2.38 9.43 39.50
N GLU A 211 1.32 9.66 38.74
CA GLU A 211 0.13 10.37 39.19
C GLU A 211 -1.05 9.42 39.36
N VAL A 212 -2.04 9.86 40.13
CA VAL A 212 -3.35 9.20 40.19
C VAL A 212 -4.37 10.09 39.50
N TRP A 213 -4.90 9.60 38.38
CA TRP A 213 -5.92 10.31 37.59
C TRP A 213 -7.31 9.73 37.84
N VAL A 214 -8.32 10.59 37.95
CA VAL A 214 -9.66 10.25 38.42
C VAL A 214 -10.72 10.54 37.37
N GLY A 215 -11.61 9.56 37.15
CA GLY A 215 -12.75 9.55 36.24
C GLY A 215 -12.37 9.70 34.76
N GLU A 216 -13.34 9.72 33.86
CA GLU A 216 -13.13 9.73 32.40
C GLU A 216 -14.16 10.65 31.71
N ALA A 217 -14.12 11.93 32.07
CA ALA A 217 -15.10 12.91 31.63
C ALA A 217 -15.02 13.18 30.11
N ALA A 218 -16.18 13.27 29.46
CA ALA A 218 -16.27 13.58 28.03
C ALA A 218 -16.25 15.08 27.74
N SER A 219 -16.74 15.90 28.68
CA SER A 219 -16.83 17.35 28.57
C SER A 219 -16.32 18.06 29.83
N ASP A 220 -16.10 19.38 29.75
CA ASP A 220 -15.75 20.19 30.92
C ASP A 220 -16.86 20.22 31.97
N SER A 221 -18.12 20.12 31.54
CA SER A 221 -19.27 19.99 32.43
C SER A 221 -19.23 18.69 33.22
N ASP A 222 -18.93 17.57 32.55
CA ASP A 222 -18.80 16.27 33.21
C ASP A 222 -17.61 16.27 34.18
N LEU A 223 -16.50 16.93 33.82
CA LEU A 223 -15.32 17.06 34.68
C LEU A 223 -15.63 17.87 35.94
N ALA A 224 -16.37 18.97 35.81
CA ALA A 224 -16.80 19.79 36.94
C ALA A 224 -17.75 19.01 37.88
N ALA A 225 -18.70 18.26 37.30
CA ALA A 225 -19.60 17.39 38.06
C ALA A 225 -18.84 16.29 38.81
N LEU A 226 -17.88 15.65 38.14
CA LEU A 226 -16.99 14.65 38.75
C LEU A 226 -16.20 15.26 39.90
N ARG A 227 -15.64 16.46 39.74
CA ARG A 227 -14.88 17.13 40.81
C ARG A 227 -15.75 17.37 42.03
N ALA A 228 -16.94 17.92 41.83
CA ALA A 228 -17.88 18.15 42.93
C ALA A 228 -18.20 16.85 43.69
N ALA A 229 -18.43 15.75 42.97
CA ALA A 229 -18.72 14.45 43.56
C ALA A 229 -17.52 13.86 44.34
N VAL A 230 -16.32 13.88 43.75
CA VAL A 230 -15.10 13.35 44.38
C VAL A 230 -14.72 14.19 45.61
N THR A 231 -14.73 15.51 45.52
CA THR A 231 -14.41 16.40 46.65
C THR A 231 -15.40 16.25 47.79
N ALA A 232 -16.69 16.04 47.50
CA ALA A 232 -17.70 15.80 48.53
C ALA A 232 -17.50 14.45 49.23
N ALA A 233 -17.13 13.40 48.50
CA ALA A 233 -16.94 12.05 49.04
C ALA A 233 -15.58 11.87 49.74
N LEU A 234 -14.54 12.59 49.29
CA LEU A 234 -13.16 12.45 49.73
C LEU A 234 -12.53 13.82 50.04
N PRO A 235 -13.05 14.57 51.03
CA PRO A 235 -12.59 15.92 51.36
C PRO A 235 -11.13 15.98 51.84
N GLN A 236 -10.56 14.84 52.25
CA GLN A 236 -9.16 14.71 52.65
C GLN A 236 -8.17 14.71 51.46
N LEU A 237 -8.65 14.49 50.23
CA LEU A 237 -7.80 14.47 49.05
C LEU A 237 -7.82 15.84 48.35
N SER A 238 -6.65 16.28 47.91
CA SER A 238 -6.54 17.45 47.04
C SER A 238 -6.76 17.01 45.59
N ILE A 239 -7.87 17.46 45.01
CA ILE A 239 -8.27 17.12 43.64
C ILE A 239 -8.12 18.37 42.76
N GLY A 240 -7.29 18.27 41.72
CA GLY A 240 -7.00 19.39 40.82
C GLY A 240 -7.19 19.03 39.34
N ASP A 241 -7.07 20.02 38.47
CA ASP A 241 -7.20 19.86 37.01
C ASP A 241 -5.89 19.54 36.30
N GLY A 242 -4.82 19.31 37.05
CA GLY A 242 -3.46 19.12 36.52
C GLY A 242 -3.28 17.94 35.56
N ALA A 243 -4.27 17.05 35.46
CA ALA A 243 -4.30 15.95 34.50
C ALA A 243 -4.89 16.34 33.14
N THR A 244 -5.73 17.39 33.07
CA THR A 244 -6.39 17.77 31.82
C THR A 244 -5.35 18.28 30.81
N ALA A 245 -5.33 17.64 29.64
CA ALA A 245 -4.38 17.87 28.54
C ALA A 245 -2.90 17.55 28.83
N LYS A 246 -2.54 17.13 30.05
CA LYS A 246 -1.17 16.74 30.40
C LYS A 246 -0.78 15.43 29.71
N PRO A 247 0.38 15.34 29.03
CA PRO A 247 0.86 14.06 28.48
C PRO A 247 1.09 13.01 29.57
N GLY A 248 0.50 11.82 29.40
CA GLY A 248 0.68 10.70 30.31
C GLY A 248 0.35 9.35 29.68
N MET A 249 0.89 8.28 30.24
CA MET A 249 0.50 6.89 29.93
C MET A 249 -0.30 6.32 31.10
N MET A 250 -1.62 6.26 30.95
CA MET A 250 -2.51 5.68 31.94
C MET A 250 -2.40 4.15 31.94
N ILE A 251 -2.23 3.54 33.11
CA ILE A 251 -2.06 2.11 33.26
C ILE A 251 -3.43 1.45 33.52
N ARG A 252 -3.83 0.55 32.63
CA ARG A 252 -4.97 -0.35 32.81
C ARG A 252 -4.53 -1.80 32.66
N THR A 253 -5.45 -2.70 32.99
CA THR A 253 -5.30 -4.14 32.74
C THR A 253 -6.36 -4.57 31.76
N ASP A 254 -5.96 -5.02 30.58
CA ASP A 254 -6.86 -5.58 29.57
C ASP A 254 -7.18 -7.03 29.93
N ALA A 255 -8.42 -7.45 29.73
CA ALA A 255 -8.88 -8.84 29.89
C ALA A 255 -9.57 -9.39 28.62
N GLY A 256 -9.54 -8.64 27.51
CA GLY A 256 -10.14 -8.98 26.23
C GLY A 256 -9.10 -9.38 25.18
N LEU A 257 -8.07 -10.14 25.59
CA LEU A 257 -7.02 -10.59 24.66
C LEU A 257 -7.53 -11.65 23.69
N ASP A 258 -8.17 -12.68 24.24
CA ASP A 258 -8.85 -13.75 23.52
C ASP A 258 -10.21 -13.92 24.18
N TRP A 259 -11.30 -13.67 23.45
CA TRP A 259 -12.66 -13.71 23.99
C TRP A 259 -13.13 -15.13 24.34
N SER A 260 -12.24 -16.12 24.26
CA SER A 260 -12.47 -17.52 24.68
C SER A 260 -12.26 -17.75 26.18
N SER A 261 -11.29 -17.05 26.79
CA SER A 261 -10.92 -17.22 28.20
C SER A 261 -10.29 -15.94 28.75
N GLU A 262 -10.38 -15.74 30.05
CA GLU A 262 -9.74 -14.58 30.68
C GLU A 262 -8.22 -14.69 30.58
N SER A 263 -7.63 -13.77 29.83
CA SER A 263 -6.18 -13.58 29.75
C SER A 263 -5.90 -12.10 29.87
N GLN A 264 -5.01 -11.74 30.81
CA GLN A 264 -4.73 -10.37 31.15
C GLN A 264 -3.39 -9.88 30.59
N ALA A 265 -3.34 -8.61 30.21
CA ALA A 265 -2.10 -7.90 29.90
C ALA A 265 -2.18 -6.44 30.35
N PHE A 266 -1.03 -5.83 30.66
CA PHE A 266 -0.99 -4.39 30.86
C PHE A 266 -1.38 -3.66 29.58
N HIS A 267 -2.22 -2.63 29.74
CA HIS A 267 -2.71 -1.79 28.67
C HIS A 267 -2.43 -0.33 29.03
N TYR A 268 -1.54 0.30 28.27
CA TYR A 268 -1.16 1.68 28.48
C TYR A 268 -1.94 2.59 27.53
N GLN A 269 -2.71 3.53 28.06
CA GLN A 269 -3.46 4.48 27.25
C GLN A 269 -2.68 5.79 27.13
N VAL A 270 -2.37 6.21 25.90
CA VAL A 270 -1.69 7.48 25.59
C VAL A 270 -2.70 8.61 25.74
N SER A 271 -2.45 9.51 26.69
CA SER A 271 -3.32 10.63 27.05
C SER A 271 -2.59 11.96 26.97
N GLY A 272 -3.36 13.05 26.83
CA GLY A 272 -2.86 14.42 26.81
C GLY A 272 -2.55 14.98 25.42
N THR A 273 -2.50 16.31 25.33
CA THR A 273 -2.24 17.02 24.08
C THR A 273 -0.76 16.95 23.72
N GLY A 274 -0.46 16.55 22.49
CA GLY A 274 0.92 16.44 22.00
C GLY A 274 1.71 15.28 22.62
N ALA A 275 1.03 14.33 23.29
CA ALA A 275 1.68 13.19 23.90
C ALA A 275 2.38 12.31 22.86
N LYS A 276 3.67 12.04 23.12
CA LYS A 276 4.51 11.14 22.32
C LYS A 276 5.33 10.27 23.26
N PHE A 277 5.14 8.97 23.13
CA PHE A 277 5.88 7.98 23.90
C PHE A 277 6.63 7.05 22.95
N MET A 278 7.71 6.47 23.45
CA MET A 278 8.60 5.65 22.64
C MET A 278 8.72 4.26 23.27
N ALA A 279 8.35 3.21 22.55
CA ALA A 279 8.82 1.88 22.86
C ALA A 279 10.24 1.75 22.29
N SER A 280 11.24 1.87 23.16
CA SER A 280 12.64 1.87 22.78
C SER A 280 13.08 0.47 22.36
N GLY A 281 13.54 0.34 21.12
CA GLY A 281 13.91 -0.94 20.53
C GLY A 281 15.10 -1.61 21.19
N ASN A 282 15.29 -2.88 20.84
CA ASN A 282 16.48 -3.65 21.16
C ASN A 282 16.96 -4.43 19.92
N SER A 283 18.05 -5.18 20.03
CA SER A 283 18.60 -5.94 18.90
C SER A 283 17.67 -7.01 18.33
N ALA A 284 16.72 -7.53 19.13
CA ALA A 284 15.71 -8.49 18.70
C ALA A 284 14.48 -7.83 18.04
N GLY A 285 14.36 -6.50 18.12
CA GLY A 285 13.22 -5.75 17.62
C GLY A 285 11.94 -5.91 18.45
N ILE A 286 10.92 -5.15 18.10
CA ILE A 286 9.60 -5.17 18.74
C ILE A 286 8.58 -5.72 17.76
N GLN A 287 7.88 -6.79 18.15
CA GLN A 287 6.75 -7.34 17.44
C GLN A 287 5.52 -6.44 17.59
N LEU A 288 4.86 -6.17 16.48
CA LEU A 288 3.58 -5.48 16.39
C LEU A 288 2.51 -6.47 15.88
N ALA A 289 1.64 -6.95 16.78
CA ALA A 289 0.74 -8.06 16.46
C ALA A 289 -0.26 -7.73 15.34
N GLU A 290 -0.83 -6.52 15.37
CA GLU A 290 -1.89 -6.06 14.48
C GLU A 290 -1.36 -5.82 13.06
N ARG A 291 -0.04 -5.63 12.91
CA ARG A 291 0.63 -5.49 11.61
C ARG A 291 1.24 -6.81 11.15
N SER A 292 0.39 -7.82 11.01
CA SER A 292 0.77 -9.18 10.57
C SER A 292 1.85 -9.85 11.44
N LYS A 293 1.89 -9.54 12.75
CA LYS A 293 2.90 -10.01 13.70
C LYS A 293 4.35 -9.72 13.26
N ARG A 294 4.57 -8.67 12.46
CA ARG A 294 5.90 -8.25 12.01
C ARG A 294 6.71 -7.74 13.19
N ILE A 295 8.03 -7.92 13.09
CA ILE A 295 9.01 -7.46 14.08
C ILE A 295 9.77 -6.29 13.46
N TYR A 296 9.85 -5.18 14.18
CA TYR A 296 10.46 -3.94 13.72
C TYR A 296 11.71 -3.63 14.53
N ARG A 297 12.76 -3.18 13.84
CA ARG A 297 13.97 -2.67 14.47
C ARG A 297 13.80 -1.20 14.85
N GLY A 298 14.62 -0.72 15.76
CA GLY A 298 14.55 0.65 16.24
C GLY A 298 13.35 0.88 17.15
N ASN A 299 12.93 2.12 17.26
CA ASN A 299 11.92 2.55 18.19
C ASN A 299 10.53 2.55 17.55
N LEU A 300 9.49 2.37 18.37
CA LEU A 300 8.11 2.63 17.96
C LEU A 300 7.57 3.84 18.72
N GLU A 301 7.30 4.92 18.01
CA GLU A 301 6.53 6.05 18.53
C GLU A 301 5.06 5.68 18.66
N LEU A 302 4.48 6.06 19.78
CA LEU A 302 3.10 5.88 20.17
C LEU A 302 2.53 7.26 20.48
N SER A 303 1.67 7.76 19.59
CA SER A 303 1.14 9.13 19.68
C SER A 303 -0.29 9.22 19.17
N SER A 304 -0.93 10.38 19.35
CA SER A 304 -2.26 10.68 18.80
C SER A 304 -2.12 11.55 17.55
N LEU A 305 -2.81 11.16 16.47
CA LEU A 305 -2.92 11.94 15.24
C LEU A 305 -4.36 11.90 14.74
N ALA A 306 -4.97 13.07 14.57
CA ALA A 306 -6.36 13.20 14.13
C ALA A 306 -7.37 12.35 14.95
N GLY A 307 -7.14 12.23 16.27
CA GLY A 307 -7.97 11.43 17.17
C GLY A 307 -7.80 9.90 17.02
N SER A 308 -6.82 9.44 16.25
CA SER A 308 -6.48 8.03 16.07
C SER A 308 -5.09 7.73 16.61
N LEU A 309 -4.86 6.47 17.03
CA LEU A 309 -3.53 6.02 17.43
C LEU A 309 -2.59 6.05 16.21
N ALA A 310 -1.47 6.77 16.35
CA ALA A 310 -0.37 6.75 15.42
C ALA A 310 0.75 5.86 15.96
N VAL A 311 1.24 4.96 15.11
CA VAL A 311 2.39 4.11 15.37
C VAL A 311 3.43 4.36 14.28
N ILE A 312 4.53 5.01 14.65
CA ILE A 312 5.61 5.39 13.73
C ILE A 312 6.87 4.63 14.12
N ASN A 313 7.46 3.89 13.19
CA ASN A 313 8.74 3.25 13.43
C ASN A 313 9.88 4.20 13.09
N GLU A 314 10.74 4.49 14.08
CA GLU A 314 11.95 5.29 13.93
C GLU A 314 13.17 4.37 13.99
N VAL A 315 13.91 4.30 12.88
CA VAL A 315 14.96 3.31 12.68
C VAL A 315 16.12 3.95 11.91
N PRO A 316 17.39 3.57 12.15
CA PRO A 316 18.51 4.01 11.32
C PRO A 316 18.28 3.69 9.84
N LEU A 317 18.62 4.63 8.95
CA LEU A 317 18.35 4.51 7.52
C LEU A 317 18.90 3.22 6.90
N GLU A 318 20.14 2.85 7.20
CA GLU A 318 20.75 1.62 6.67
C GLU A 318 20.00 0.36 7.12
N GLN A 319 19.52 0.35 8.37
CA GLN A 319 18.76 -0.79 8.90
C GLN A 319 17.35 -0.86 8.32
N TYR A 320 16.73 0.28 8.00
CA TYR A 320 15.50 0.32 7.22
C TYR A 320 15.70 -0.34 5.85
N LEU A 321 16.83 -0.09 5.20
CA LEU A 321 17.14 -0.64 3.88
C LEU A 321 17.34 -2.16 3.90
N TYR A 322 17.79 -2.76 5.01
CA TYR A 322 17.85 -4.23 5.13
C TYR A 322 16.47 -4.86 4.88
N ALA A 323 15.42 -4.26 5.44
CA ALA A 323 14.06 -4.74 5.31
C ALA A 323 13.39 -4.30 3.99
N VAL A 324 13.71 -3.10 3.49
CA VAL A 324 13.18 -2.64 2.19
C VAL A 324 13.73 -3.48 1.05
N VAL A 325 15.04 -3.65 0.95
CA VAL A 325 15.63 -4.42 -0.15
C VAL A 325 15.11 -5.86 -0.14
N GLY A 326 14.98 -6.48 1.03
CA GLY A 326 14.41 -7.83 1.14
C GLY A 326 12.89 -7.93 1.00
N GLY A 327 12.18 -6.82 1.15
CA GLY A 327 10.76 -6.71 0.85
C GLY A 327 10.48 -6.50 -0.64
N GLU A 328 11.41 -5.85 -1.35
CA GLU A 328 11.27 -5.48 -2.75
C GLU A 328 11.80 -6.55 -3.71
N VAL A 329 12.95 -7.16 -3.40
CA VAL A 329 13.64 -8.13 -4.28
C VAL A 329 14.05 -9.39 -3.52
N SER A 330 14.21 -10.50 -4.26
CA SER A 330 14.61 -11.77 -3.65
C SER A 330 16.07 -11.75 -3.19
N SER A 331 16.33 -12.28 -1.99
CA SER A 331 17.69 -12.48 -1.47
C SER A 331 18.55 -13.44 -2.32
N GLY A 332 17.94 -14.21 -3.23
CA GLY A 332 18.66 -15.07 -4.18
C GLY A 332 19.18 -14.35 -5.42
N TRP A 333 18.97 -13.03 -5.56
CA TRP A 333 19.44 -12.27 -6.71
C TRP A 333 20.95 -11.97 -6.62
N PRO A 334 21.62 -11.70 -7.77
CA PRO A 334 23.03 -11.35 -7.78
C PRO A 334 23.36 -10.14 -6.89
N GLU A 335 24.55 -10.13 -6.28
CA GLU A 335 24.99 -9.09 -5.34
C GLU A 335 24.88 -7.68 -5.94
N GLU A 336 25.25 -7.51 -7.22
CA GLU A 336 25.19 -6.22 -7.91
C GLU A 336 23.76 -5.70 -8.13
N ALA A 337 22.77 -6.59 -8.28
CA ALA A 337 21.36 -6.20 -8.30
C ALA A 337 20.88 -5.74 -6.92
N LEU A 338 21.32 -6.43 -5.85
CA LEU A 338 20.99 -6.03 -4.48
C LEU A 338 21.59 -4.66 -4.12
N LYS A 339 22.83 -4.40 -4.54
CA LYS A 339 23.50 -3.08 -4.40
C LYS A 339 22.76 -1.98 -5.17
N ALA A 340 22.38 -2.22 -6.42
CA ALA A 340 21.61 -1.26 -7.21
C ALA A 340 20.27 -0.94 -6.53
N GLN A 341 19.56 -1.96 -6.05
CA GLN A 341 18.32 -1.77 -5.29
C GLN A 341 18.54 -0.97 -4.00
N ALA A 342 19.62 -1.22 -3.25
CA ALA A 342 19.94 -0.50 -2.02
C ALA A 342 20.16 1.00 -2.26
N VAL A 343 20.99 1.35 -3.26
CA VAL A 343 21.30 2.75 -3.60
C VAL A 343 20.06 3.50 -4.10
N ALA A 344 19.25 2.87 -4.97
CA ALA A 344 18.00 3.45 -5.42
C ALA A 344 17.01 3.64 -4.24
N ALA A 345 16.86 2.63 -3.38
CA ALA A 345 15.97 2.70 -2.24
C ALA A 345 16.39 3.79 -1.24
N ARG A 346 17.69 3.93 -0.96
CA ARG A 346 18.26 4.99 -0.12
C ARG A 346 17.99 6.37 -0.68
N SER A 347 18.25 6.56 -1.97
CA SER A 347 18.04 7.84 -2.67
C SER A 347 16.57 8.27 -2.61
N TYR A 348 15.66 7.34 -2.89
CA TYR A 348 14.22 7.58 -2.76
C TYR A 348 13.82 7.95 -1.33
N ALA A 349 14.30 7.23 -0.33
CA ALA A 349 13.94 7.43 1.07
C ALA A 349 14.37 8.83 1.57
N LEU A 350 15.58 9.26 1.22
CA LEU A 350 16.13 10.57 1.59
C LEU A 350 15.40 11.74 0.92
N THR A 351 14.80 11.55 -0.25
CA THR A 351 14.07 12.62 -0.95
C THR A 351 12.67 12.87 -0.40
N GLN A 352 12.13 11.98 0.44
CA GLN A 352 10.73 12.11 0.87
C GLN A 352 10.49 13.22 1.90
N GLY A 353 11.52 13.70 2.62
CA GLY A 353 11.36 14.74 3.63
C GLY A 353 10.25 14.38 4.63
N THR A 354 9.31 15.29 4.90
CA THR A 354 8.12 15.04 5.75
C THR A 354 6.84 14.87 4.92
N ARG A 355 6.92 14.15 3.79
CA ARG A 355 5.78 13.91 2.88
C ARG A 355 4.49 13.49 3.60
N PHE A 356 4.63 12.66 4.64
CA PHE A 356 3.53 12.12 5.44
C PHE A 356 3.38 12.82 6.80
N ASP A 357 3.75 14.10 6.87
CA ASP A 357 3.68 15.01 8.01
C ASP A 357 4.51 14.54 9.23
N VAL A 358 4.12 13.44 9.87
CA VAL A 358 4.78 12.81 11.03
C VAL A 358 5.85 11.77 10.67
N ALA A 359 5.95 11.42 9.38
CA ALA A 359 6.82 10.37 8.85
C ALA A 359 7.41 10.74 7.48
N ASN A 360 8.55 10.14 7.15
CA ASN A 360 9.19 10.26 5.84
C ASN A 360 8.50 9.37 4.80
N VAL A 361 8.17 8.14 5.20
CA VAL A 361 7.62 7.09 4.32
C VAL A 361 6.51 6.31 5.02
N VAL A 362 5.77 5.51 4.24
CA VAL A 362 4.82 4.50 4.76
C VAL A 362 5.30 3.09 4.41
N ASP A 363 4.78 2.07 5.09
CA ASP A 363 5.20 0.67 4.94
C ASP A 363 4.53 -0.10 3.79
N THR A 364 3.97 0.63 2.80
CA THR A 364 3.27 0.05 1.65
C THR A 364 3.90 0.51 0.34
N THR A 365 3.43 -0.03 -0.79
CA THR A 365 3.89 0.35 -2.14
C THR A 365 3.63 1.81 -2.51
N LEU A 366 2.93 2.58 -1.68
CA LEU A 366 2.86 4.04 -1.79
C LEU A 366 4.24 4.70 -1.56
N SER A 367 5.12 4.05 -0.79
CA SER A 367 6.52 4.42 -0.64
C SER A 367 7.42 3.28 -1.08
N GLN A 368 7.67 2.31 -0.19
CA GLN A 368 8.50 1.13 -0.41
C GLN A 368 7.98 -0.01 0.47
N VAL A 369 8.17 -1.24 0.05
CA VAL A 369 7.76 -2.43 0.82
C VAL A 369 8.65 -2.57 2.06
N TYR A 370 8.12 -2.21 3.23
CA TYR A 370 8.82 -2.30 4.52
C TYR A 370 8.15 -3.32 5.45
N ASN A 371 8.69 -4.54 5.48
CA ASN A 371 8.09 -5.67 6.21
C ASN A 371 8.78 -5.99 7.55
N GLY A 372 9.70 -5.14 8.01
CA GLY A 372 10.47 -5.34 9.23
C GLY A 372 11.54 -6.45 9.11
N ILE A 373 12.05 -6.89 10.25
CA ILE A 373 13.22 -7.79 10.36
C ILE A 373 13.03 -9.12 9.61
N GLY A 374 11.79 -9.59 9.49
CA GLY A 374 11.49 -10.86 8.79
C GLY A 374 11.81 -10.86 7.29
N ALA A 375 12.02 -9.69 6.68
CA ALA A 375 12.44 -9.56 5.28
C ALA A 375 13.97 -9.46 5.13
N GLU A 376 14.73 -9.28 6.21
CA GLU A 376 16.18 -9.13 6.16
C GLU A 376 16.87 -10.46 5.78
N ALA A 377 17.98 -10.39 5.06
CA ALA A 377 18.84 -11.55 4.79
C ALA A 377 20.32 -11.14 4.84
N PRO A 378 21.25 -12.02 5.29
CA PRO A 378 22.66 -11.66 5.41
C PRO A 378 23.30 -11.11 4.12
N VAL A 379 22.93 -11.66 2.96
CA VAL A 379 23.41 -11.20 1.65
C VAL A 379 22.88 -9.81 1.29
N ILE A 380 21.67 -9.48 1.73
CA ILE A 380 21.07 -8.15 1.56
C ILE A 380 21.75 -7.15 2.49
N THR A 381 21.90 -7.49 3.77
CA THR A 381 22.63 -6.68 4.76
C THR A 381 24.03 -6.34 4.23
N LYS A 382 24.76 -7.35 3.73
CA LYS A 382 26.08 -7.15 3.12
C LYS A 382 26.03 -6.17 1.93
N ALA A 383 25.05 -6.27 1.04
CA ALA A 383 24.93 -5.39 -0.12
C ALA A 383 24.57 -3.94 0.27
N VAL A 384 23.70 -3.77 1.26
CA VAL A 384 23.34 -2.47 1.83
C VAL A 384 24.56 -1.84 2.49
N ASP A 385 25.25 -2.58 3.35
CA ASP A 385 26.46 -2.10 4.06
C ASP A 385 27.60 -1.76 3.08
N ALA A 386 27.77 -2.55 2.02
CA ALA A 386 28.76 -2.30 0.98
C ALA A 386 28.49 -1.00 0.18
N THR A 387 27.26 -0.48 0.23
CA THR A 387 26.83 0.75 -0.45
C THR A 387 26.37 1.80 0.55
N ALA A 388 26.76 1.69 1.82
CA ALA A 388 26.32 2.60 2.88
C ALA A 388 26.68 4.05 2.55
N GLY A 389 25.69 4.95 2.66
CA GLY A 389 25.79 6.36 2.27
C GLY A 389 25.75 6.63 0.76
N GLU A 390 25.77 5.62 -0.11
CA GLU A 390 25.73 5.86 -1.56
C GLU A 390 24.32 6.24 -2.04
N VAL A 391 24.23 7.36 -2.75
CA VAL A 391 22.99 7.91 -3.32
C VAL A 391 23.20 8.33 -4.78
N LEU A 392 22.08 8.41 -5.51
CA LEU A 392 22.02 8.95 -6.87
C LEU A 392 21.86 10.46 -6.82
N MET A 393 22.78 11.18 -7.46
CA MET A 393 22.75 12.63 -7.53
C MET A 393 22.71 13.13 -8.97
N SER A 394 21.83 14.10 -9.25
CA SER A 394 21.76 14.80 -10.53
C SER A 394 21.51 16.29 -10.30
N GLY A 395 22.28 17.16 -10.97
CA GLY A 395 22.16 18.61 -10.81
C GLY A 395 22.36 19.10 -9.37
N GLY A 396 23.21 18.42 -8.59
CA GLY A 396 23.48 18.75 -7.18
C GLY A 396 22.35 18.39 -6.21
N LYS A 397 21.38 17.55 -6.62
CA LYS A 397 20.28 17.07 -5.77
C LYS A 397 20.17 15.56 -5.82
N ILE A 398 19.81 14.96 -4.69
CA ILE A 398 19.47 13.54 -4.63
C ILE A 398 18.27 13.28 -5.56
N VAL A 399 18.37 12.21 -6.35
CA VAL A 399 17.33 11.77 -7.27
C VAL A 399 16.29 10.97 -6.48
N GLU A 400 15.00 11.32 -6.64
CA GLU A 400 13.89 10.49 -6.18
C GLU A 400 13.83 9.21 -7.03
N ALA A 401 14.67 8.24 -6.70
CA ALA A 401 14.92 7.07 -7.53
C ALA A 401 13.75 6.08 -7.50
N VAL A 402 12.72 6.37 -8.27
CA VAL A 402 11.55 5.50 -8.43
C VAL A 402 11.92 4.21 -9.14
N PHE A 403 11.27 3.12 -8.75
CA PHE A 403 11.48 1.80 -9.33
C PHE A 403 10.18 1.00 -9.36
N SER A 404 10.11 0.02 -10.24
CA SER A 404 8.97 -0.89 -10.35
C SER A 404 9.41 -2.31 -10.70
N SER A 405 8.52 -3.28 -10.52
CA SER A 405 8.88 -4.69 -10.65
C SER A 405 9.42 -5.06 -12.02
N ASN A 406 8.70 -4.71 -13.09
CA ASN A 406 9.11 -5.04 -14.44
C ASN A 406 8.57 -3.99 -15.41
N SER A 407 9.44 -3.46 -16.28
CA SER A 407 9.06 -2.42 -17.24
C SER A 407 8.48 -2.95 -18.55
N GLY A 408 8.42 -4.27 -18.75
CA GLY A 408 7.91 -4.87 -19.98
C GLY A 408 8.86 -4.72 -21.17
N GLY A 409 10.17 -4.55 -20.91
CA GLY A 409 11.20 -4.42 -21.94
C GLY A 409 11.65 -2.98 -22.22
N VAL A 410 10.94 -1.98 -21.71
CA VAL A 410 11.26 -0.55 -21.87
C VAL A 410 10.68 0.27 -20.71
N THR A 411 11.49 1.14 -20.13
CA THR A 411 11.04 1.99 -19.01
C THR A 411 10.09 3.09 -19.49
N ALA A 412 9.20 3.53 -18.61
CA ALA A 412 8.25 4.58 -18.94
C ALA A 412 8.94 5.94 -18.99
N ASP A 413 8.41 6.82 -19.84
CA ASP A 413 8.65 8.25 -19.73
C ASP A 413 7.73 8.87 -18.65
N PRO A 414 8.14 9.90 -17.89
CA PRO A 414 7.27 10.54 -16.90
C PRO A 414 5.91 10.99 -17.46
N SER A 415 5.87 11.42 -18.72
CA SER A 415 4.62 11.82 -19.39
C SER A 415 3.59 10.68 -19.47
N GLU A 416 4.04 9.43 -19.43
CA GLU A 416 3.21 8.22 -19.45
C GLU A 416 2.76 7.77 -18.07
N VAL A 417 3.23 8.42 -17.00
CA VAL A 417 2.87 8.07 -15.62
C VAL A 417 2.15 9.24 -14.95
N TRP A 418 2.77 10.42 -14.94
CA TRP A 418 2.27 11.61 -14.25
C TRP A 418 1.66 12.66 -15.20
N GLY A 419 1.77 12.47 -16.52
CA GLY A 419 1.27 13.42 -17.53
C GLY A 419 2.19 14.61 -17.79
N ASN A 420 3.29 14.74 -17.04
CA ASN A 420 4.36 15.72 -17.23
C ASN A 420 5.69 15.15 -16.68
N GLY A 421 6.83 15.75 -17.03
CA GLY A 421 8.14 15.17 -16.72
C GLY A 421 9.32 16.13 -16.74
N GLY A 422 10.27 15.91 -15.84
CA GLY A 422 11.63 16.47 -15.91
C GLY A 422 12.57 15.58 -16.76
N THR A 423 13.84 15.97 -16.88
CA THR A 423 14.83 15.27 -17.74
C THR A 423 15.56 14.11 -17.07
N THR A 424 15.37 13.90 -15.77
CA THR A 424 16.08 12.87 -14.98
C THR A 424 15.65 11.45 -15.33
N PHE A 425 14.37 11.27 -15.68
CA PHE A 425 13.85 9.99 -16.14
C PHE A 425 13.59 10.09 -17.63
N VAL A 426 14.20 9.17 -18.37
CA VAL A 426 13.96 8.98 -19.80
C VAL A 426 13.61 7.53 -20.04
N SER A 427 12.76 7.28 -21.04
CA SER A 427 12.46 5.93 -21.50
C SER A 427 13.73 5.28 -22.05
N VAL A 428 14.20 4.20 -21.43
CA VAL A 428 15.36 3.41 -21.83
C VAL A 428 14.98 1.95 -22.08
N ALA A 429 15.74 1.27 -22.94
CA ALA A 429 15.55 -0.16 -23.17
C ALA A 429 15.82 -0.95 -21.87
N SER A 430 15.04 -1.98 -21.62
CA SER A 430 15.18 -2.88 -20.46
C SER A 430 14.97 -4.32 -20.92
N ALA A 431 15.68 -4.74 -21.97
CA ALA A 431 15.50 -6.06 -22.59
C ALA A 431 15.74 -7.22 -21.59
N GLU A 432 16.54 -6.96 -20.56
CA GLU A 432 16.83 -7.84 -19.44
C GLU A 432 15.62 -8.16 -18.57
N ASP A 433 14.51 -7.40 -18.68
CA ASP A 433 13.22 -7.74 -18.06
C ASP A 433 12.72 -9.14 -18.41
N ALA A 434 13.18 -9.69 -19.55
CA ALA A 434 12.91 -11.06 -19.96
C ALA A 434 13.38 -12.11 -18.93
N ALA A 435 14.30 -11.76 -18.03
CA ALA A 435 14.69 -12.61 -16.91
C ALA A 435 13.50 -13.04 -16.03
N ALA A 436 12.45 -12.21 -15.97
CA ALA A 436 11.24 -12.47 -15.19
C ALA A 436 10.36 -13.60 -15.75
N VAL A 437 10.50 -13.90 -17.04
CA VAL A 437 9.71 -14.92 -17.77
C VAL A 437 10.59 -16.02 -18.35
N ALA A 438 11.89 -16.05 -18.04
CA ALA A 438 12.84 -16.99 -18.63
C ALA A 438 12.49 -18.46 -18.34
N ALA A 439 11.85 -18.74 -17.19
CA ALA A 439 11.36 -20.08 -16.84
C ALA A 439 9.93 -20.36 -17.32
N SER A 440 9.20 -19.33 -17.76
CA SER A 440 7.81 -19.46 -18.19
C SER A 440 7.72 -20.16 -19.54
N LYS A 441 6.75 -21.06 -19.65
CA LYS A 441 6.43 -21.69 -20.94
C LYS A 441 5.65 -20.74 -21.82
N LYS A 442 5.82 -20.90 -23.13
CA LYS A 442 4.97 -20.23 -24.12
C LYS A 442 3.66 -20.98 -24.31
N TRP A 443 2.67 -20.25 -24.80
CA TRP A 443 1.34 -20.72 -25.14
C TRP A 443 1.01 -20.25 -26.54
N TYR A 444 0.55 -21.17 -27.38
CA TYR A 444 0.02 -20.89 -28.70
C TYR A 444 -1.46 -20.52 -28.57
N TYR A 445 -1.86 -19.41 -29.17
CA TYR A 445 -3.27 -19.14 -29.44
C TYR A 445 -3.63 -19.80 -30.76
N LEU A 446 -4.53 -20.76 -30.71
CA LEU A 446 -4.83 -21.69 -31.80
C LEU A 446 -6.26 -21.49 -32.31
N LEU A 447 -6.45 -21.70 -33.61
CA LEU A 447 -7.74 -21.94 -34.25
C LEU A 447 -7.81 -23.39 -34.72
N LEU A 448 -8.80 -24.12 -34.21
CA LEU A 448 -9.07 -25.50 -34.58
C LEU A 448 -10.01 -25.54 -35.79
N ASP A 449 -9.99 -26.65 -36.53
CA ASP A 449 -10.92 -26.91 -37.65
C ASP A 449 -12.40 -26.86 -37.24
N SER A 450 -12.70 -27.08 -35.95
CA SER A 450 -14.04 -26.93 -35.37
C SER A 450 -14.51 -25.47 -35.22
N GLY A 451 -13.64 -24.50 -35.48
CA GLY A 451 -13.88 -23.07 -35.25
C GLY A 451 -13.62 -22.60 -33.82
N ILE A 452 -13.21 -23.51 -32.91
CA ILE A 452 -12.83 -23.16 -31.54
C ILE A 452 -11.49 -22.42 -31.57
N THR A 453 -11.40 -21.33 -30.81
CA THR A 453 -10.12 -20.67 -30.53
C THR A 453 -9.77 -20.68 -29.05
N GLY A 454 -8.49 -20.82 -28.75
CA GLY A 454 -8.01 -20.81 -27.37
C GLY A 454 -6.53 -21.14 -27.27
N TYR A 455 -6.05 -21.32 -26.06
CA TYR A 455 -4.64 -21.43 -25.75
C TYR A 455 -4.23 -22.88 -25.47
N ALA A 456 -3.09 -23.29 -26.02
CA ALA A 456 -2.42 -24.54 -25.67
C ALA A 456 -0.93 -24.31 -25.39
N ARG A 457 -0.41 -24.94 -24.34
CA ARG A 457 0.98 -24.74 -23.89
C ARG A 457 1.97 -25.40 -24.85
N GLU A 458 3.13 -24.78 -25.02
CA GLU A 458 4.08 -25.12 -26.08
C GLU A 458 4.59 -26.56 -26.04
N ASP A 459 4.68 -27.17 -24.86
CA ASP A 459 5.14 -28.55 -24.67
C ASP A 459 4.14 -29.60 -25.17
N ASN A 460 2.87 -29.20 -25.33
CA ASN A 460 1.80 -30.05 -25.84
C ASN A 460 1.55 -29.85 -27.34
N ILE A 461 2.33 -28.98 -28.00
CA ILE A 461 2.11 -28.57 -29.39
C ILE A 461 3.36 -28.84 -30.23
N LYS A 462 3.14 -29.38 -31.43
CA LYS A 462 4.18 -29.66 -32.43
C LYS A 462 3.88 -28.90 -33.72
N LEU A 463 4.82 -28.09 -34.18
CA LEU A 463 4.75 -27.44 -35.49
C LEU A 463 4.76 -28.49 -36.61
N THR A 464 3.90 -28.33 -37.61
CA THR A 464 3.83 -29.24 -38.77
C THR A 464 4.82 -28.85 -39.87
N GLY A 465 5.30 -27.60 -39.85
CA GLY A 465 6.11 -27.01 -40.93
C GLY A 465 5.28 -26.51 -42.11
N SER A 466 3.97 -26.77 -42.12
CA SER A 466 3.04 -26.30 -43.13
C SER A 466 2.44 -24.95 -42.74
N LYS A 467 2.03 -24.16 -43.74
CA LYS A 467 1.39 -22.86 -43.57
C LYS A 467 0.03 -22.80 -44.27
N THR A 468 -0.85 -21.94 -43.79
CA THR A 468 -2.10 -21.60 -44.50
C THR A 468 -1.79 -20.78 -45.76
N ALA A 469 -2.77 -20.61 -46.65
CA ALA A 469 -2.63 -19.72 -47.81
C ALA A 469 -2.33 -18.26 -47.43
N ALA A 470 -2.72 -17.84 -46.22
CA ALA A 470 -2.41 -16.53 -45.66
C ALA A 470 -1.03 -16.46 -44.96
N GLY A 471 -0.26 -17.56 -44.94
CA GLY A 471 1.09 -17.62 -44.38
C GLY A 471 1.19 -17.98 -42.89
N LEU A 472 0.06 -18.25 -42.23
CA LEU A 472 0.03 -18.63 -40.81
C LEU A 472 0.54 -20.05 -40.61
N ASP A 473 1.35 -20.26 -39.56
CA ASP A 473 1.88 -21.57 -39.22
C ASP A 473 0.79 -22.53 -38.76
N MET A 474 0.96 -23.82 -39.07
CA MET A 474 0.11 -24.89 -38.57
C MET A 474 0.84 -25.74 -37.54
N ALA A 475 0.06 -26.25 -36.59
CA ALA A 475 0.53 -27.13 -35.54
C ALA A 475 -0.47 -28.27 -35.29
N THR A 476 -0.01 -29.29 -34.57
CA THR A 476 -0.82 -30.41 -34.09
C THR A 476 -0.49 -30.70 -32.63
N ALA A 477 -1.32 -31.47 -31.93
CA ALA A 477 -1.03 -31.86 -30.57
C ALA A 477 0.10 -32.91 -30.50
N SER A 478 0.96 -32.79 -29.48
CA SER A 478 2.01 -33.77 -29.19
C SER A 478 1.46 -35.03 -28.52
N THR A 479 0.31 -34.95 -27.85
CA THR A 479 -0.35 -36.05 -27.16
C THR A 479 -1.87 -36.01 -27.37
N LYS A 480 -2.57 -37.09 -27.04
CA LYS A 480 -4.03 -37.15 -27.10
C LYS A 480 -4.68 -36.20 -26.09
N ASP A 481 -5.86 -35.68 -26.41
CA ASP A 481 -6.73 -34.91 -25.51
C ASP A 481 -6.08 -33.62 -24.95
N VAL A 482 -5.27 -32.90 -25.74
CA VAL A 482 -4.69 -31.62 -25.31
C VAL A 482 -5.79 -30.57 -25.17
N ASN A 483 -5.97 -30.05 -23.95
CA ASN A 483 -6.98 -29.06 -23.65
C ASN A 483 -6.69 -27.70 -24.31
N ILE A 484 -7.69 -27.16 -25.00
CA ILE A 484 -7.71 -25.78 -25.50
C ILE A 484 -8.38 -24.90 -24.46
N ARG A 485 -7.66 -23.92 -23.94
CA ARG A 485 -8.07 -23.14 -22.76
C ARG A 485 -8.52 -21.72 -23.13
N PRO A 486 -9.39 -21.09 -22.33
CA PRO A 486 -9.80 -19.71 -22.56
C PRO A 486 -8.70 -18.67 -22.26
N LEU A 487 -7.75 -18.99 -21.36
CA LEU A 487 -6.61 -18.15 -21.01
C LEU A 487 -5.33 -19.01 -20.95
N PRO A 488 -4.14 -18.42 -21.17
CA PRO A 488 -2.86 -19.15 -21.12
C PRO A 488 -2.40 -19.37 -19.67
N VAL A 489 -3.19 -20.12 -18.89
CA VAL A 489 -2.94 -20.42 -17.46
C VAL A 489 -2.94 -21.92 -17.18
N ILE A 490 -2.11 -22.35 -16.22
CA ILE A 490 -2.12 -23.72 -15.68
C ILE A 490 -3.14 -23.80 -14.53
N GLU A 491 -4.43 -23.71 -14.83
CA GLU A 491 -5.49 -23.89 -13.84
C GLU A 491 -6.24 -25.21 -14.08
N SER A 492 -6.22 -26.12 -13.10
CA SER A 492 -6.89 -27.41 -13.20
C SER A 492 -8.43 -27.31 -13.13
N GLY A 493 -8.97 -26.22 -12.59
CA GLY A 493 -10.41 -26.01 -12.42
C GLY A 493 -11.13 -25.34 -13.60
N ALA A 494 -10.40 -24.82 -14.60
CA ALA A 494 -11.00 -24.16 -15.76
C ALA A 494 -11.45 -25.18 -16.81
N SER A 495 -12.74 -25.17 -17.16
CA SER A 495 -13.29 -26.02 -18.24
C SER A 495 -12.63 -25.68 -19.57
N PRO A 496 -12.08 -26.67 -20.31
CA PRO A 496 -11.52 -26.43 -21.63
C PRO A 496 -12.61 -26.03 -22.62
N LEU A 497 -12.26 -25.17 -23.57
CA LEU A 497 -13.13 -24.78 -24.69
C LEU A 497 -13.26 -25.90 -25.73
N GLY A 498 -12.24 -26.75 -25.82
CA GLY A 498 -12.16 -27.88 -26.74
C GLY A 498 -10.91 -28.71 -26.48
N LYS A 499 -10.65 -29.68 -27.36
CA LYS A 499 -9.46 -30.53 -27.31
C LYS A 499 -8.83 -30.65 -28.70
N LEU A 500 -7.52 -30.86 -28.73
CA LEU A 500 -6.73 -31.13 -29.93
C LEU A 500 -6.01 -32.47 -29.78
N ASN A 501 -6.04 -33.29 -30.83
CA ASN A 501 -5.37 -34.59 -30.88
C ASN A 501 -4.24 -34.63 -31.92
N PRO A 502 -3.29 -35.58 -31.80
CA PRO A 502 -2.23 -35.72 -32.79
C PRO A 502 -2.81 -36.06 -34.17
N GLY A 503 -2.33 -35.37 -35.19
CA GLY A 503 -2.80 -35.49 -36.57
C GLY A 503 -3.93 -34.52 -36.94
N GLU A 504 -4.62 -33.91 -35.97
CA GLU A 504 -5.51 -32.78 -36.21
C GLU A 504 -4.69 -31.51 -36.43
N ASN A 505 -5.06 -30.69 -37.42
CA ASN A 505 -4.39 -29.42 -37.67
C ASN A 505 -5.05 -28.30 -36.85
N ALA A 506 -4.21 -27.40 -36.35
CA ALA A 506 -4.61 -26.14 -35.77
C ALA A 506 -3.76 -25.02 -36.37
N VAL A 507 -4.39 -23.90 -36.70
CA VAL A 507 -3.71 -22.69 -37.16
C VAL A 507 -3.20 -21.93 -35.94
N ILE A 508 -1.92 -21.58 -35.93
CA ILE A 508 -1.34 -20.70 -34.92
C ILE A 508 -1.71 -19.27 -35.29
N LEU A 509 -2.46 -18.63 -34.40
CA LEU A 509 -2.86 -17.24 -34.54
C LEU A 509 -1.86 -16.29 -33.88
N ASP A 510 -1.32 -16.68 -32.73
CA ASP A 510 -0.36 -15.89 -31.96
C ASP A 510 0.39 -16.75 -30.92
N GLN A 511 1.39 -16.18 -30.25
CA GLN A 511 2.17 -16.80 -29.17
C GLN A 511 2.36 -15.85 -27.98
N PHE A 512 2.15 -16.36 -26.77
CA PHE A 512 2.29 -15.61 -25.53
C PHE A 512 3.16 -16.35 -24.53
N TYR A 513 3.81 -15.63 -23.62
CA TYR A 513 4.26 -16.29 -22.38
C TYR A 513 3.04 -16.63 -21.53
N GLU A 514 3.20 -17.66 -20.70
CA GLU A 514 2.23 -18.03 -19.68
C GLU A 514 1.73 -16.80 -18.90
N ASN A 515 0.42 -16.71 -18.76
CA ASN A 515 -0.25 -15.59 -18.11
C ASN A 515 0.24 -15.50 -16.66
N GLY A 516 0.93 -14.42 -16.34
CA GLY A 516 1.52 -14.21 -15.03
C GLY A 516 1.62 -12.73 -14.71
N SER A 517 2.58 -12.38 -13.86
CA SER A 517 2.75 -10.99 -13.43
C SER A 517 3.30 -10.08 -14.52
N TYR A 518 4.04 -10.60 -15.51
CA TYR A 518 4.87 -9.79 -16.43
C TYR A 518 4.51 -9.93 -17.91
N SER A 519 3.72 -10.94 -18.24
CA SER A 519 3.07 -11.13 -19.55
C SER A 519 1.68 -11.62 -19.23
N TRP A 520 0.66 -10.91 -19.66
CA TRP A 520 -0.68 -11.17 -19.17
C TRP A 520 -1.76 -10.94 -20.20
N VAL A 521 -2.82 -11.75 -20.09
CA VAL A 521 -4.08 -11.61 -20.80
C VAL A 521 -5.17 -11.52 -19.74
N LYS A 522 -5.93 -10.42 -19.74
CA LYS A 522 -7.06 -10.17 -18.84
C LYS A 522 -8.35 -10.02 -19.64
N GLY A 523 -9.45 -10.47 -19.06
CA GLY A 523 -10.77 -10.43 -19.68
C GLY A 523 -11.25 -11.81 -20.19
N PRO A 524 -12.33 -11.83 -20.99
CA PRO A 524 -12.98 -10.66 -21.56
C PRO A 524 -13.74 -9.86 -20.49
N TYR A 525 -13.58 -8.55 -20.47
CA TYR A 525 -14.39 -7.67 -19.63
C TYR A 525 -15.63 -7.23 -20.40
N THR A 526 -16.79 -7.31 -19.75
CA THR A 526 -18.04 -6.80 -20.32
C THR A 526 -18.10 -5.27 -20.20
N SER A 527 -19.05 -4.66 -20.92
CA SER A 527 -19.37 -3.24 -20.72
C SER A 527 -19.69 -2.91 -19.26
N ALA A 528 -20.40 -3.79 -18.55
CA ALA A 528 -20.80 -3.55 -17.17
C ALA A 528 -19.58 -3.57 -16.22
N ASP A 529 -18.65 -4.51 -16.44
CA ASP A 529 -17.42 -4.61 -15.64
C ASP A 529 -16.56 -3.35 -15.79
N LEU A 530 -16.40 -2.87 -17.02
CA LEU A 530 -15.61 -1.67 -17.32
C LEU A 530 -16.26 -0.40 -16.76
N LEU A 531 -17.57 -0.22 -16.93
CA LEU A 531 -18.29 0.92 -16.36
C LEU A 531 -18.17 0.97 -14.85
N LYS A 532 -18.28 -0.20 -14.19
CA LYS A 532 -18.06 -0.32 -12.75
C LYS A 532 -16.64 0.09 -12.35
N SER A 533 -15.63 -0.36 -13.10
CA SER A 533 -14.21 -0.05 -12.81
C SER A 533 -13.85 1.42 -13.07
N LEU A 534 -14.47 2.06 -14.06
CA LEU A 534 -14.22 3.46 -14.44
C LEU A 534 -14.86 4.46 -13.48
N SER A 535 -15.90 4.05 -12.74
CA SER A 535 -16.64 4.92 -11.83
C SER A 535 -15.73 5.56 -10.78
N GLY A 536 -15.77 6.90 -10.70
CA GLY A 536 -14.92 7.69 -9.78
C GLY A 536 -13.44 7.79 -10.19
N LYS A 537 -13.05 7.24 -11.35
CA LYS A 537 -11.67 7.32 -11.89
C LYS A 537 -11.54 8.22 -13.12
N VAL A 538 -12.66 8.52 -13.78
CA VAL A 538 -12.75 9.48 -14.87
C VAL A 538 -13.56 10.70 -14.46
N SER A 539 -13.24 11.87 -15.02
CA SER A 539 -13.92 13.14 -14.68
C SER A 539 -15.11 13.46 -15.58
N ASN A 540 -15.21 12.85 -16.77
CA ASN A 540 -16.33 13.03 -17.69
C ASN A 540 -17.44 11.99 -17.45
N SER A 541 -18.65 12.29 -17.96
CA SER A 541 -19.78 11.37 -17.90
C SER A 541 -19.48 10.09 -18.68
N LEU A 542 -19.69 8.94 -18.05
CA LEU A 542 -19.58 7.64 -18.70
C LEU A 542 -20.80 7.34 -19.59
N PRO A 543 -20.64 6.62 -20.71
CA PRO A 543 -21.77 6.18 -21.52
C PRO A 543 -22.59 5.10 -20.78
N SER A 544 -23.84 4.87 -21.20
CA SER A 544 -24.68 3.80 -20.65
C SER A 544 -24.19 2.40 -20.97
N ALA A 545 -23.46 2.25 -22.09
CA ALA A 545 -22.78 1.02 -22.49
C ALA A 545 -21.51 1.36 -23.28
N ILE A 546 -20.51 0.50 -23.21
CA ILE A 546 -19.25 0.58 -23.95
C ILE A 546 -19.33 -0.43 -25.10
N ALA A 547 -19.51 0.08 -26.32
CA ALA A 547 -19.58 -0.69 -27.55
C ALA A 547 -18.22 -0.74 -28.28
N SER A 548 -17.42 0.32 -28.17
CA SER A 548 -16.02 0.34 -28.62
C SER A 548 -15.10 0.87 -27.54
N LEU A 549 -13.87 0.35 -27.51
CA LEU A 549 -12.82 0.77 -26.62
C LEU A 549 -11.49 0.71 -27.37
N GLU A 550 -10.81 1.86 -27.49
CA GLU A 550 -9.67 2.02 -28.39
C GLU A 550 -8.54 2.79 -27.72
N VAL A 551 -7.31 2.30 -27.85
CA VAL A 551 -6.12 3.07 -27.55
C VAL A 551 -5.88 4.06 -28.69
N THR A 552 -5.91 5.36 -28.39
CA THR A 552 -5.75 6.40 -29.41
C THR A 552 -4.44 7.17 -29.31
N GLN A 553 -3.76 7.11 -28.15
CA GLN A 553 -2.43 7.66 -27.99
C GLN A 553 -1.57 6.75 -27.12
N ARG A 554 -0.30 6.66 -27.49
CA ARG A 554 0.77 6.01 -26.73
C ARG A 554 1.90 7.01 -26.53
N GLY A 555 2.63 6.89 -25.43
CA GLY A 555 3.82 7.71 -25.19
C GLY A 555 5.10 7.08 -25.75
N PRO A 556 6.27 7.63 -25.38
CA PRO A 556 7.57 7.21 -25.90
C PRO A 556 7.92 5.73 -25.71
N SER A 557 7.45 5.10 -24.63
CA SER A 557 7.71 3.68 -24.34
C SER A 557 6.65 2.75 -24.92
N GLY A 558 5.63 3.30 -25.59
CA GLY A 558 4.49 2.55 -26.10
C GLY A 558 3.38 2.34 -25.07
N ARG A 559 3.50 2.87 -23.85
CA ARG A 559 2.44 2.82 -22.84
C ARG A 559 1.22 3.64 -23.27
N VAL A 560 0.05 3.17 -22.88
CA VAL A 560 -1.23 3.83 -23.18
C VAL A 560 -1.33 5.15 -22.43
N THR A 561 -1.49 6.24 -23.17
CA THR A 561 -1.72 7.58 -22.60
C THR A 561 -3.13 8.10 -22.83
N GLN A 562 -3.86 7.53 -23.80
CA GLN A 562 -5.25 7.89 -24.06
C GLN A 562 -6.05 6.67 -24.54
N VAL A 563 -7.24 6.51 -23.95
CA VAL A 563 -8.25 5.54 -24.36
C VAL A 563 -9.55 6.27 -24.67
N LYS A 564 -10.21 5.87 -25.75
CA LYS A 564 -11.56 6.31 -26.09
C LYS A 564 -12.57 5.18 -25.89
N ALA A 565 -13.71 5.50 -25.29
CA ALA A 565 -14.89 4.65 -25.25
C ALA A 565 -15.98 5.27 -26.14
N ASN A 566 -16.49 4.51 -27.12
CA ASN A 566 -17.47 5.00 -28.10
C ASN A 566 -17.04 6.32 -28.81
N GLY A 567 -15.74 6.49 -29.07
CA GLY A 567 -15.18 7.69 -29.70
C GLY A 567 -14.92 8.88 -28.75
N GLU A 568 -15.39 8.81 -27.51
CA GLU A 568 -15.18 9.82 -26.47
C GLU A 568 -13.98 9.48 -25.59
N ILE A 569 -13.17 10.49 -25.24
CA ILE A 569 -11.96 10.28 -24.42
C ILE A 569 -12.36 9.95 -22.98
N LEU A 570 -11.75 8.92 -22.40
CA LEU A 570 -11.83 8.65 -20.96
C LEU A 570 -10.85 9.58 -20.21
N GLN A 571 -11.37 10.62 -19.56
CA GLN A 571 -10.56 11.67 -18.92
C GLN A 571 -10.08 11.22 -17.54
N VAL A 572 -8.89 10.62 -17.48
CA VAL A 572 -8.20 10.26 -16.23
C VAL A 572 -7.31 11.41 -15.74
N LYS A 573 -7.06 11.47 -14.41
CA LYS A 573 -6.21 12.52 -13.81
C LYS A 573 -4.77 12.49 -14.32
N TYR A 574 -4.23 11.31 -14.56
CA TYR A 574 -2.91 11.04 -15.13
C TYR A 574 -2.92 9.63 -15.76
N PRO A 575 -2.05 9.33 -16.74
CA PRO A 575 -2.16 8.10 -17.53
C PRO A 575 -2.03 6.78 -16.75
N ASP A 576 -1.14 6.67 -15.74
CA ASP A 576 -0.97 5.43 -14.96
C ASP A 576 -2.29 4.98 -14.26
N LEU A 577 -3.23 5.90 -14.04
CA LEU A 577 -4.53 5.62 -13.44
C LEU A 577 -5.34 4.58 -14.24
N PHE A 578 -5.07 4.42 -15.55
CA PHE A 578 -5.71 3.40 -16.39
C PHE A 578 -5.55 1.98 -15.85
N ARG A 579 -4.46 1.68 -15.13
CA ARG A 579 -4.29 0.38 -14.45
C ARG A 579 -5.46 0.08 -13.53
N SER A 580 -5.76 1.00 -12.62
CA SER A 580 -6.89 0.86 -11.70
C SER A 580 -8.25 1.10 -12.36
N ALA A 581 -8.32 1.95 -13.39
CA ALA A 581 -9.56 2.34 -14.04
C ALA A 581 -10.13 1.24 -14.97
N LEU A 582 -9.28 0.34 -15.47
CA LEU A 582 -9.63 -0.73 -16.42
C LEU A 582 -9.51 -2.14 -15.82
N GLY A 583 -9.95 -2.30 -14.56
CA GLY A 583 -10.06 -3.63 -13.93
C GLY A 583 -8.81 -4.10 -13.18
N GLY A 584 -7.90 -3.19 -12.81
CA GLY A 584 -6.70 -3.52 -12.02
C GLY A 584 -5.59 -4.16 -12.85
N LEU A 585 -5.28 -3.58 -14.02
CA LEU A 585 -4.25 -4.07 -14.92
C LEU A 585 -2.85 -3.95 -14.30
N PRO A 586 -1.94 -4.92 -14.53
CA PRO A 586 -0.58 -4.87 -13.97
C PRO A 586 0.25 -3.66 -14.41
N SER A 587 0.07 -3.16 -15.64
CA SER A 587 0.78 -2.00 -16.20
C SER A 587 -0.11 -1.23 -17.20
N THR A 588 0.37 -0.07 -17.69
CA THR A 588 -0.23 0.65 -18.83
C THR A 588 0.36 0.24 -20.18
N LEU A 589 1.27 -0.74 -20.22
CA LEU A 589 1.82 -1.28 -21.45
C LEU A 589 0.95 -2.45 -21.91
N PHE A 590 -0.14 -2.12 -22.58
CA PHE A 590 -1.10 -3.11 -23.08
C PHE A 590 -1.74 -2.69 -24.40
N ASP A 591 -2.33 -3.68 -25.06
CA ASP A 591 -3.27 -3.56 -26.17
C ASP A 591 -4.68 -3.92 -25.72
N ILE A 592 -5.68 -3.31 -26.38
CA ILE A 592 -7.11 -3.61 -26.19
C ILE A 592 -7.57 -4.40 -27.40
N VAL A 593 -8.09 -5.60 -27.15
CA VAL A 593 -8.55 -6.50 -28.20
C VAL A 593 -10.05 -6.75 -28.05
N PRO A 594 -10.91 -6.22 -28.94
CA PRO A 594 -12.34 -6.51 -28.89
C PRO A 594 -12.61 -7.96 -29.29
N ALA A 595 -13.31 -8.70 -28.43
CA ALA A 595 -13.56 -10.12 -28.61
C ALA A 595 -14.51 -10.42 -29.78
N GLY A 596 -15.46 -9.52 -30.05
CA GLY A 596 -16.56 -9.74 -30.99
C GLY A 596 -16.71 -8.67 -32.08
N SER A 597 -15.65 -7.95 -32.41
CA SER A 597 -15.66 -7.02 -33.54
C SER A 597 -14.27 -6.81 -34.13
N TYR A 598 -14.19 -6.23 -35.31
CA TYR A 598 -12.95 -5.79 -35.94
C TYR A 598 -13.16 -4.49 -36.73
N THR A 599 -12.06 -3.77 -36.98
CA THR A 599 -12.08 -2.52 -37.73
C THR A 599 -11.61 -2.76 -39.16
N VAL A 600 -12.37 -2.26 -40.13
CA VAL A 600 -12.03 -2.24 -41.54
C VAL A 600 -11.61 -0.82 -41.91
N LEU A 601 -10.46 -0.68 -42.58
CA LEU A 601 -10.04 0.57 -43.21
C LEU A 601 -10.45 0.53 -44.69
N GLY A 602 -11.40 1.37 -45.07
CA GLY A 602 -11.85 1.53 -46.45
C GLY A 602 -10.78 2.16 -47.33
N ALA A 603 -10.88 1.94 -48.65
CA ALA A 603 -9.97 2.52 -49.63
C ALA A 603 -10.02 4.07 -49.69
N ASP A 604 -11.10 4.65 -49.17
CA ASP A 604 -11.29 6.10 -48.98
C ASP A 604 -10.65 6.63 -47.67
N GLY A 605 -10.01 5.75 -46.89
CA GLY A 605 -9.44 6.06 -45.59
C GLY A 605 -10.44 6.08 -44.44
N SER A 606 -11.73 5.80 -44.70
CA SER A 606 -12.74 5.70 -43.65
C SER A 606 -12.56 4.43 -42.81
N LYS A 607 -12.86 4.50 -41.51
CA LYS A 607 -12.82 3.34 -40.62
C LYS A 607 -14.24 2.90 -40.28
N GLY A 608 -14.54 1.61 -40.42
CA GLY A 608 -15.81 1.00 -40.01
C GLY A 608 -15.59 -0.15 -39.04
N ILE A 609 -16.51 -0.37 -38.10
CA ILE A 609 -16.46 -1.51 -37.17
C ILE A 609 -17.48 -2.56 -37.63
N VAL A 610 -17.04 -3.79 -37.79
CA VAL A 610 -17.88 -4.95 -38.09
C VAL A 610 -18.00 -5.79 -36.83
N SER A 611 -19.21 -5.98 -36.31
CA SER A 611 -19.47 -6.86 -35.15
C SER A 611 -19.59 -8.32 -35.57
N SER A 612 -19.47 -9.23 -34.61
CA SER A 612 -19.58 -10.69 -34.79
C SER A 612 -20.93 -11.12 -35.39
N THR A 613 -21.96 -10.30 -35.22
CA THR A 613 -23.32 -10.49 -35.74
C THR A 613 -23.55 -9.88 -37.14
N GLN A 614 -22.61 -9.08 -37.65
CA GLN A 614 -22.72 -8.42 -38.96
C GLN A 614 -21.88 -9.17 -39.99
N SER A 615 -22.26 -9.12 -41.27
CA SER A 615 -21.40 -9.52 -42.38
C SER A 615 -20.89 -8.29 -43.13
N THR A 616 -19.73 -8.41 -43.75
CA THR A 616 -19.16 -7.35 -44.58
C THR A 616 -18.70 -7.93 -45.91
N ASP A 617 -18.82 -7.14 -46.97
CA ASP A 617 -18.35 -7.51 -48.29
C ASP A 617 -16.92 -6.99 -48.49
N ILE A 618 -15.98 -7.91 -48.70
CA ILE A 618 -14.58 -7.61 -48.98
C ILE A 618 -14.33 -7.79 -50.48
N LEU A 619 -13.84 -6.73 -51.14
CA LEU A 619 -13.37 -6.83 -52.52
C LEU A 619 -11.92 -7.32 -52.53
N SER A 620 -11.71 -8.55 -52.97
CA SER A 620 -10.39 -9.18 -53.11
C SER A 620 -9.95 -9.20 -54.58
N ALA A 621 -8.69 -9.58 -54.83
CA ALA A 621 -8.19 -9.81 -56.20
C ALA A 621 -8.99 -10.89 -56.95
N SER A 622 -9.62 -11.83 -56.22
CA SER A 622 -10.50 -12.88 -56.74
C SER A 622 -11.97 -12.45 -56.88
N GLY A 623 -12.30 -11.18 -56.61
CA GLY A 623 -13.66 -10.65 -56.64
C GLY A 623 -14.25 -10.40 -55.25
N LYS A 624 -15.56 -10.17 -55.23
CA LYS A 624 -16.32 -9.84 -54.02
C LYS A 624 -16.54 -11.09 -53.17
N VAL A 625 -16.11 -11.04 -51.90
CA VAL A 625 -16.29 -12.11 -50.91
C VAL A 625 -17.05 -11.55 -49.72
N THR A 626 -18.16 -12.17 -49.35
CA THR A 626 -18.90 -11.81 -48.12
C THR A 626 -18.30 -12.57 -46.93
N VAL A 627 -17.91 -11.84 -45.90
CA VAL A 627 -17.26 -12.37 -44.70
C VAL A 627 -18.17 -12.13 -43.50
N ASN A 628 -18.49 -13.19 -42.76
CA ASN A 628 -19.27 -13.11 -41.54
C ASN A 628 -18.45 -12.48 -40.41
N GLY A 629 -19.11 -11.86 -39.44
CA GLY A 629 -18.44 -11.27 -38.29
C GLY A 629 -17.74 -12.31 -37.43
N SER A 630 -18.45 -13.37 -37.03
CA SER A 630 -17.90 -14.46 -36.21
C SER A 630 -17.18 -15.53 -37.04
N GLY A 631 -16.12 -16.10 -36.44
CA GLY A 631 -15.32 -17.16 -37.05
C GLY A 631 -14.30 -16.66 -38.07
N THR A 632 -14.29 -15.36 -38.34
CA THR A 632 -13.32 -14.72 -39.24
C THR A 632 -12.01 -14.50 -38.52
N VAL A 633 -10.91 -14.92 -39.17
CA VAL A 633 -9.56 -14.56 -38.75
C VAL A 633 -9.19 -13.23 -39.36
N VAL A 634 -8.90 -12.26 -38.51
CA VAL A 634 -8.39 -10.95 -38.92
C VAL A 634 -6.89 -10.94 -38.71
N MET A 635 -6.14 -10.55 -39.73
CA MET A 635 -4.70 -10.44 -39.69
C MET A 635 -4.29 -8.99 -39.89
N GLY A 636 -3.46 -8.48 -38.97
CA GLY A 636 -2.83 -7.17 -39.08
C GLY A 636 -1.69 -7.15 -40.10
N ALA A 637 -1.23 -5.95 -40.47
CA ALA A 637 -0.09 -5.78 -41.37
C ALA A 637 1.23 -6.33 -40.78
N ASP A 638 1.29 -6.46 -39.46
CA ASP A 638 2.39 -7.07 -38.69
C ASP A 638 2.25 -8.60 -38.57
N THR A 639 1.30 -9.20 -39.28
CA THR A 639 0.94 -10.64 -39.25
C THR A 639 0.34 -11.12 -37.93
N SER A 640 0.13 -10.25 -36.94
CA SER A 640 -0.65 -10.58 -35.75
C SER A 640 -2.05 -11.00 -36.19
N SER A 641 -2.57 -12.09 -35.64
CA SER A 641 -3.85 -12.61 -36.07
C SER A 641 -4.71 -13.07 -34.92
N ARG A 642 -6.02 -12.94 -35.09
CA ARG A 642 -7.00 -13.40 -34.11
C ARG A 642 -8.30 -13.79 -34.78
N ALA A 643 -9.04 -14.70 -34.17
CA ALA A 643 -10.41 -14.95 -34.56
C ALA A 643 -11.37 -13.96 -33.88
N VAL A 644 -12.42 -13.58 -34.60
CA VAL A 644 -13.54 -12.82 -34.06
C VAL A 644 -14.54 -13.81 -33.47
N THR A 645 -14.87 -13.63 -32.19
CA THR A 645 -15.73 -14.54 -31.43
C THR A 645 -17.16 -14.01 -31.33
N ASN A 646 -18.11 -14.88 -30.99
CA ASN A 646 -19.49 -14.47 -30.70
C ASN A 646 -19.67 -13.80 -29.33
N SER A 647 -18.61 -13.68 -28.52
CA SER A 647 -18.69 -13.12 -27.18
C SER A 647 -18.41 -11.61 -27.21
N PRO A 648 -19.34 -10.75 -26.72
CA PRO A 648 -19.07 -9.34 -26.57
C PRO A 648 -18.12 -9.11 -25.38
N GLY A 649 -17.13 -8.24 -25.55
CA GLY A 649 -16.21 -7.87 -24.48
C GLY A 649 -14.84 -7.45 -25.00
N PHE A 650 -13.96 -7.11 -24.06
CA PHE A 650 -12.62 -6.61 -24.34
C PHE A 650 -11.58 -7.41 -23.57
N TYR A 651 -10.59 -7.92 -24.29
CA TYR A 651 -9.37 -8.44 -23.69
C TYR A 651 -8.34 -7.33 -23.59
N PHE A 652 -7.53 -7.39 -22.53
CA PHE A 652 -6.32 -6.60 -22.39
C PHE A 652 -5.14 -7.55 -22.43
N ILE A 653 -4.25 -7.33 -23.38
CA ILE A 653 -3.00 -8.08 -23.53
C ILE A 653 -1.88 -7.12 -23.16
N GLY A 654 -1.07 -7.46 -22.16
CA GLY A 654 -0.06 -6.52 -21.69
C GLY A 654 1.18 -7.15 -21.10
N TRP A 655 2.14 -6.27 -20.83
CA TRP A 655 3.50 -6.62 -20.41
C TRP A 655 3.97 -5.76 -19.26
N GLY A 656 4.89 -6.29 -18.46
CA GLY A 656 5.42 -5.62 -17.28
C GLY A 656 4.42 -5.53 -16.12
N ASN A 657 4.92 -5.02 -14.99
CA ASN A 657 4.19 -4.87 -13.75
C ASN A 657 4.69 -3.65 -12.97
N GLY A 658 3.79 -2.70 -12.73
CA GLY A 658 4.11 -1.41 -12.11
C GLY A 658 4.04 -0.25 -13.11
N HIS A 659 4.44 0.93 -12.66
CA HIS A 659 4.43 2.15 -13.47
C HIS A 659 5.48 2.13 -14.59
N GLY A 660 6.56 1.36 -14.44
CA GLY A 660 7.63 1.24 -15.44
C GLY A 660 8.62 2.42 -15.46
N LEU A 661 8.30 3.54 -14.82
CA LEU A 661 9.22 4.68 -14.67
C LEU A 661 10.43 4.36 -13.78
N GLY A 662 11.61 4.87 -14.17
CA GLY A 662 12.86 4.71 -13.43
C GLY A 662 13.44 3.31 -13.58
N MET A 663 13.83 2.68 -12.47
CA MET A 663 14.54 1.41 -12.49
C MET A 663 13.60 0.20 -12.52
N SER A 664 13.87 -0.77 -13.40
CA SER A 664 13.18 -2.07 -13.45
C SER A 664 13.88 -3.09 -12.56
N GLN A 665 13.19 -3.64 -11.55
CA GLN A 665 13.78 -4.63 -10.62
C GLN A 665 14.23 -5.90 -11.35
N TRP A 666 13.39 -6.46 -12.23
CA TRP A 666 13.81 -7.62 -13.03
C TRP A 666 14.88 -7.28 -14.07
N GLY A 667 14.89 -6.04 -14.55
CA GLY A 667 15.91 -5.55 -15.44
C GLY A 667 17.29 -5.48 -14.78
N ILE A 668 17.39 -4.94 -13.55
CA ILE A 668 18.66 -4.93 -12.80
C ILE A 668 19.16 -6.35 -12.51
N LYS A 669 18.25 -7.31 -12.24
CA LYS A 669 18.60 -8.72 -12.05
C LYS A 669 19.20 -9.29 -13.33
N GLY A 670 18.55 -9.10 -14.48
CA GLY A 670 19.04 -9.62 -15.75
C GLY A 670 20.32 -8.94 -16.24
N MET A 671 20.54 -7.66 -15.92
CA MET A 671 21.83 -7.00 -16.16
C MET A 671 22.93 -7.57 -15.26
N ALA A 672 22.65 -7.75 -13.96
CA ALA A 672 23.62 -8.34 -13.05
C ALA A 672 24.00 -9.78 -13.43
N ASP A 673 23.04 -10.60 -13.90
CA ASP A 673 23.32 -11.94 -14.45
C ASP A 673 24.29 -11.91 -15.65
N LYS A 674 24.27 -10.82 -16.43
CA LYS A 674 25.17 -10.59 -17.57
C LYS A 674 26.52 -9.98 -17.17
N GLY A 675 26.77 -9.80 -15.87
CA GLY A 675 28.04 -9.32 -15.33
C GLY A 675 28.20 -7.79 -15.27
N TYR A 676 27.10 -7.04 -15.37
CA TYR A 676 27.15 -5.58 -15.14
C TYR A 676 27.25 -5.29 -13.63
N ASP A 677 28.10 -4.33 -13.27
CA ASP A 677 28.18 -3.79 -11.91
C ASP A 677 27.01 -2.83 -11.60
N TYR A 678 26.73 -2.64 -10.32
CA TYR A 678 25.61 -1.81 -9.85
C TYR A 678 25.69 -0.36 -10.35
N THR A 679 26.90 0.17 -10.55
CA THR A 679 27.10 1.55 -11.01
C THR A 679 26.61 1.71 -12.45
N LYS A 680 27.01 0.80 -13.35
CA LYS A 680 26.54 0.77 -14.74
C LYS A 680 25.05 0.50 -14.83
N ILE A 681 24.53 -0.38 -13.98
CA ILE A 681 23.09 -0.66 -13.89
C ILE A 681 22.33 0.64 -13.56
N LEU A 682 22.74 1.37 -12.52
CA LEU A 682 22.06 2.59 -12.11
C LEU A 682 22.17 3.70 -13.16
N GLN A 683 23.35 3.88 -13.77
CA GLN A 683 23.56 4.86 -14.84
C GLN A 683 22.78 4.54 -16.12
N HIS A 684 22.43 3.27 -16.34
CA HIS A 684 21.54 2.88 -17.43
C HIS A 684 20.09 3.33 -17.19
N TYR A 685 19.57 3.15 -15.98
CA TYR A 685 18.18 3.49 -15.64
C TYR A 685 17.95 4.97 -15.32
N PHE A 686 18.97 5.66 -14.79
CA PHE A 686 18.88 7.07 -14.42
C PHE A 686 19.91 7.86 -15.20
N ASN A 687 19.44 8.74 -16.10
CA ASN A 687 20.33 9.47 -17.00
C ASN A 687 20.99 10.66 -16.27
N ASN A 688 22.25 10.95 -16.63
CA ASN A 688 23.04 12.05 -16.06
C ASN A 688 23.09 12.03 -14.52
N VAL A 689 23.18 10.84 -13.93
CA VAL A 689 23.40 10.66 -12.50
C VAL A 689 24.85 10.35 -12.20
N THR A 690 25.27 10.78 -11.03
CA THR A 690 26.51 10.34 -10.38
C THR A 690 26.16 9.62 -9.10
N ILE A 691 26.95 8.62 -8.73
CA ILE A 691 26.84 7.97 -7.42
C ILE A 691 27.82 8.65 -6.50
N VAL A 692 27.32 9.22 -5.41
CA VAL A 692 28.12 9.91 -4.40
C VAL A 692 27.84 9.32 -3.03
N LYS A 693 28.84 9.40 -2.15
CA LYS A 693 28.68 9.02 -0.75
C LYS A 693 28.31 10.26 0.04
N GLU A 694 27.11 10.23 0.59
CA GLU A 694 26.56 11.25 1.49
C GLU A 694 26.73 10.80 2.93
#